data_AF-A0AA89C613-F1
#
_entry.id   AF-A0AA89C613-F1
#
_cell.length_a   1.000
_cell.length_b   1.000
_cell.length_c   1.000
_cell.angle_alpha   90.00
_cell.angle_beta   90.00
_cell.angle_gamma   90.00
#
_symmetry.space_group_name_H-M   'P 1'
#
loop_
_entity.id
_entity.type
_entity.pdbx_description
1 polymer ?
#
loop_
_entity_poly.entity_id
_entity_poly.type
_entity_poly.pdbx_seq_one_letter_code
_entity_poly.pdbx_strand_id
1 'polypeptide(L)'
;MTDKKTITSDLEAVYAKWENRGPRGSNSGPKPGGSKTNEMVERIVREGRQRWTDRFGDSIKPVAHRKSRLKNRNRIVAISTEEVTSKVIAQFKTTPMVTPESLIVTRPFMGTCCSCMPNSQIDFIKSNTAKRGLRDLLNVQSQVTGDSFAEKHFKKVVYILRKKHYRNYSDVSLQVLTSARLERKPEHLLNSMRAAISNLLISLTGWSLLTFLPWMLRTIVVHQGQLEMVKKASDRGLPVIYLPLHKSHLDYILITFILWHFDIKAPHVAAGDNLDIPLFGRLMKGLGGFFIRRKLDKKAGKKDHIYRAVLHSYMQQLLIGSESMEFFIEGGRSRSGKALAPKLGLMSVIVETLNKGLIEDAYIVPLGISYEKIIDGNFNSEQMGVPKKKETFFGALRAIWGVLSTNFGSVRVDFAQPFSLKEYMQTSQTQSPPLSMTTPGSDSENQSDTDSLPPSPPPLKSFGSSSSLYGTDIVEEDQRHVIKKLGEHIVFTCVNTTAPMCTNLLAFLLLTKHRQGADMKTVIQDFDWLKSELKNRKRDVGFCGNTDEIIHYASCLLGPNLVTVKTNQETGCKTVEPKLELPDLFELSYYSNSVISVFLLESVLACSVIYNCDVSLGSPDEGYGQEACSASRDDILQTAMDICHLLRYEFTFIPPCQKLEDTVSDHFDEMVTMEILKLQDVQGDSYSQFDQGYSKRLSATMSWADELDDPDTAQEMYCKVNAERQDCVDKLRFLHRVTAPLLETYYVTACQISKILITELPEDDFTRTVHKAAKDRVQDGIASYGESAALDSVKNAIKAFQDVKIIDIYYAGNLRMVELHDHFEVRDRLNSYIDLLESLRD
;
A
#
# COMPACT_ATOMS: atom_id res chain seq x y z
N MET A 1 36.25 -33.51 -48.73
CA MET A 1 35.13 -33.34 -49.68
C MET A 1 33.98 -32.74 -48.89
N THR A 2 33.93 -31.40 -48.82
CA THR A 2 32.98 -30.49 -49.53
C THR A 2 31.71 -30.25 -48.70
N ASP A 3 31.26 -29.04 -48.40
CA ASP A 3 31.89 -27.71 -48.40
C ASP A 3 30.98 -26.80 -47.54
N LYS A 4 31.54 -26.13 -46.53
CA LYS A 4 30.85 -25.13 -45.70
C LYS A 4 31.03 -23.76 -46.37
N LYS A 5 30.19 -23.42 -47.35
CA LYS A 5 30.16 -22.10 -48.01
C LYS A 5 28.75 -21.70 -48.42
N THR A 6 27.94 -21.14 -47.50
CA THR A 6 26.75 -20.35 -47.91
C THR A 6 26.14 -19.42 -46.84
N ILE A 7 26.85 -19.03 -45.77
CA ILE A 7 26.28 -18.10 -44.76
C ILE A 7 27.19 -16.89 -44.49
N THR A 8 28.41 -16.86 -45.02
CA THR A 8 29.38 -15.77 -44.79
C THR A 8 29.39 -14.66 -45.85
N SER A 9 28.68 -14.78 -46.98
CA SER A 9 28.70 -13.76 -48.05
C SER A 9 27.72 -12.60 -47.86
N ASP A 10 26.69 -12.74 -47.03
CA ASP A 10 25.68 -11.68 -46.84
C ASP A 10 26.02 -10.68 -45.73
N LEU A 11 26.96 -11.02 -44.83
CA LEU A 11 27.41 -10.14 -43.75
C LEU A 11 28.45 -9.12 -44.22
N GLU A 12 29.39 -9.52 -45.09
CA GLU A 12 30.40 -8.59 -45.64
C GLU A 12 29.79 -7.50 -46.52
N ALA A 13 28.71 -7.78 -47.26
CA ALA A 13 27.99 -6.79 -48.06
C ALA A 13 27.23 -5.75 -47.21
N VAL A 14 26.85 -6.09 -45.98
CA VAL A 14 26.16 -5.19 -45.05
C VAL A 14 27.17 -4.32 -44.29
N TYR A 15 28.34 -4.85 -43.93
CA TYR A 15 29.42 -4.09 -43.30
C TYR A 15 30.07 -3.07 -44.25
N ALA A 16 30.27 -3.40 -45.54
CA ALA A 16 30.78 -2.47 -46.55
C ALA A 16 29.85 -1.25 -46.82
N LYS A 17 28.55 -1.40 -46.53
CA LYS A 17 27.56 -0.32 -46.67
C LYS A 17 27.55 0.65 -45.48
N TRP A 18 28.05 0.20 -44.32
CA TRP A 18 28.16 0.99 -43.10
C TRP A 18 29.49 1.74 -43.00
N GLU A 19 30.60 1.18 -43.51
CA GLU A 19 31.91 1.84 -43.52
C GLU A 19 31.99 3.10 -44.39
N ASN A 20 31.14 3.23 -45.44
CA ASN A 20 31.13 4.39 -46.32
C ASN A 20 30.40 5.64 -45.77
N ARG A 21 29.91 5.61 -44.52
CA ARG A 21 29.31 6.79 -43.87
C ARG A 21 29.82 6.98 -42.45
N GLY A 22 31.14 7.05 -42.33
CA GLY A 22 31.84 7.61 -41.17
C GLY A 22 32.05 9.14 -41.25
N PRO A 23 32.47 9.80 -40.15
CA PRO A 23 31.96 11.10 -39.72
C PRO A 23 33.02 12.22 -39.60
N ARG A 24 32.58 13.39 -39.09
CA ARG A 24 33.32 14.60 -38.58
C ARG A 24 33.38 15.73 -39.62
N GLY A 25 33.26 17.02 -39.30
CA GLY A 25 33.17 17.79 -38.06
C GLY A 25 33.57 19.25 -38.39
N SER A 26 33.19 20.20 -37.52
CA SER A 26 33.73 21.57 -37.34
C SER A 26 33.35 22.74 -38.29
N ASN A 27 32.80 23.78 -37.64
CA ASN A 27 33.05 25.23 -37.72
C ASN A 27 32.87 26.09 -39.00
N SER A 28 32.16 27.20 -38.74
CA SER A 28 32.35 28.61 -39.20
C SER A 28 32.14 29.03 -40.67
N GLY A 29 30.91 29.54 -40.96
CA GLY A 29 30.52 30.64 -41.88
C GLY A 29 30.92 30.59 -43.38
N PRO A 30 30.44 31.51 -44.25
CA PRO A 30 29.23 32.34 -44.27
C PRO A 30 28.23 31.94 -45.40
N LYS A 31 27.02 32.53 -45.41
CA LYS A 31 25.95 32.32 -46.43
C LYS A 31 26.35 32.78 -47.85
N PRO A 32 25.81 32.16 -48.93
CA PRO A 32 24.83 32.86 -49.78
C PRO A 32 23.65 31.96 -50.26
N GLY A 33 22.40 32.46 -50.32
CA GLY A 33 21.67 32.76 -51.57
C GLY A 33 21.27 31.49 -52.36
N GLY A 34 20.03 30.98 -52.36
CA GLY A 34 18.80 31.62 -52.84
C GLY A 34 18.46 31.13 -54.27
N SER A 35 17.35 30.40 -54.42
CA SER A 35 16.54 30.21 -55.66
C SER A 35 16.49 28.85 -56.39
N LYS A 36 17.37 27.85 -56.20
CA LYS A 36 17.28 26.58 -56.98
C LYS A 36 16.64 25.36 -56.28
N THR A 37 16.40 25.43 -54.97
CA THR A 37 15.83 24.31 -54.20
C THR A 37 14.30 24.25 -54.21
N ASN A 38 13.61 25.36 -54.48
CA ASN A 38 12.14 25.40 -54.47
C ASN A 38 11.49 24.71 -55.69
N GLU A 39 12.09 24.81 -56.88
CA GLU A 39 11.53 24.14 -58.08
C GLU A 39 11.61 22.62 -58.00
N MET A 40 12.66 22.07 -57.39
CA MET A 40 12.82 20.63 -57.21
C MET A 40 11.80 20.08 -56.20
N VAL A 41 11.57 20.83 -55.11
CA VAL A 41 10.56 20.48 -54.10
C VAL A 41 9.15 20.58 -54.69
N GLU A 42 8.85 21.62 -55.47
CA GLU A 42 7.55 21.74 -56.13
C GLU A 42 7.29 20.61 -57.14
N ARG A 43 8.32 20.16 -57.87
CA ARG A 43 8.20 19.04 -58.82
C ARG A 43 7.90 17.72 -58.11
N ILE A 44 8.60 17.43 -57.00
CA ILE A 44 8.38 16.24 -56.17
C ILE A 44 6.96 16.26 -55.54
N VAL A 45 6.50 17.42 -55.09
CA VAL A 45 5.14 17.58 -54.54
C VAL A 45 4.09 17.36 -55.64
N ARG A 46 4.33 17.84 -56.86
CA ARG A 46 3.40 17.69 -57.99
C ARG A 46 3.29 16.23 -58.45
N GLU A 47 4.41 15.53 -58.59
CA GLU A 47 4.47 14.09 -58.91
C GLU A 47 3.86 13.23 -57.80
N GLY A 48 4.09 13.60 -56.53
CA GLY A 48 3.47 12.93 -55.37
C GLY A 48 1.96 13.08 -55.34
N ARG A 49 1.44 14.26 -55.72
CA ARG A 49 0.00 14.54 -55.79
C ARG A 49 -0.67 13.76 -56.92
N GLN A 50 0.00 13.66 -58.07
CA GLN A 50 -0.49 12.92 -59.23
C GLN A 50 -0.55 11.41 -58.95
N ARG A 51 0.49 10.85 -58.31
CA ARG A 51 0.51 9.47 -57.80
C ARG A 51 -0.54 9.17 -56.72
N TRP A 52 -0.98 10.19 -55.99
CA TRP A 52 -2.04 10.06 -54.99
C TRP A 52 -3.42 10.01 -55.65
N THR A 53 -3.68 10.88 -56.63
CA THR A 53 -4.92 10.87 -57.42
C THR A 53 -5.06 9.59 -58.25
N ASP A 54 -3.98 9.08 -58.85
CA ASP A 54 -4.02 7.84 -59.63
C ASP A 54 -4.28 6.60 -58.76
N ARG A 55 -3.91 6.64 -57.48
CA ARG A 55 -4.12 5.51 -56.54
C ARG A 55 -5.45 5.53 -55.80
N PHE A 56 -6.04 6.69 -55.58
CA PHE A 56 -7.16 6.86 -54.64
C PHE A 56 -8.34 7.67 -55.19
N GLY A 57 -8.54 7.66 -56.52
CA GLY A 57 -9.56 8.46 -57.22
C GLY A 57 -10.90 8.58 -56.47
N ASP A 58 -11.43 9.81 -56.40
CA ASP A 58 -12.72 10.35 -55.91
C ASP A 58 -13.53 9.69 -54.76
N SER A 59 -13.06 8.63 -54.12
CA SER A 59 -13.84 7.86 -53.16
C SER A 59 -13.68 8.32 -51.71
N ILE A 60 -13.00 9.45 -51.47
CA ILE A 60 -12.84 10.02 -50.13
C ILE A 60 -13.26 11.49 -50.18
N LYS A 61 -14.52 11.76 -49.80
CA LYS A 61 -14.97 13.14 -49.55
C LYS A 61 -14.41 13.60 -48.20
N PRO A 62 -13.61 14.69 -48.15
CA PRO A 62 -13.19 15.27 -46.88
C PRO A 62 -14.38 15.92 -46.17
N VAL A 63 -14.58 15.57 -44.90
CA VAL A 63 -15.52 16.27 -44.01
C VAL A 63 -15.02 17.70 -43.85
N ALA A 64 -15.81 18.67 -44.33
CA ALA A 64 -15.45 20.07 -44.36
C ALA A 64 -15.38 20.67 -42.94
N HIS A 65 -14.19 21.15 -42.56
CA HIS A 65 -14.06 22.10 -41.45
C HIS A 65 -14.76 23.41 -41.82
N ARG A 66 -15.92 23.66 -41.20
CA ARG A 66 -16.66 24.92 -41.39
C ARG A 66 -15.98 26.02 -40.56
N LYS A 67 -15.38 26.97 -41.28
CA LYS A 67 -14.75 28.19 -40.74
C LYS A 67 -15.73 29.02 -39.92
N SER A 68 -15.22 29.56 -38.81
CA SER A 68 -15.88 30.54 -37.94
C SER A 68 -16.36 31.76 -38.74
N ARG A 69 -17.66 32.06 -38.68
CA ARG A 69 -18.23 33.35 -39.06
C ARG A 69 -18.80 34.00 -37.80
N LEU A 70 -18.08 35.00 -37.27
CA LEU A 70 -18.70 36.03 -36.45
C LEU A 70 -19.70 36.80 -37.33
N LYS A 71 -20.99 36.77 -36.97
CA LYS A 71 -21.95 37.84 -37.20
C LYS A 71 -23.20 37.64 -36.33
N ASN A 72 -23.39 38.60 -35.42
CA ASN A 72 -24.58 38.93 -34.62
C ASN A 72 -25.94 38.52 -35.20
N ARG A 73 -26.82 37.91 -34.37
CA ARG A 73 -28.03 38.56 -33.80
C ARG A 73 -28.93 37.55 -33.06
N ASN A 74 -29.17 37.86 -31.79
CA ASN A 74 -30.43 37.77 -31.05
C ASN A 74 -31.40 36.61 -31.38
N ARG A 75 -31.41 35.60 -30.51
CA ARG A 75 -32.66 35.01 -30.01
C ARG A 75 -32.39 34.32 -28.66
N ILE A 76 -32.47 35.12 -27.60
CA ILE A 76 -32.69 34.64 -26.25
C ILE A 76 -34.14 34.14 -26.23
N VAL A 77 -34.32 32.82 -26.17
CA VAL A 77 -35.57 32.25 -25.65
C VAL A 77 -35.39 32.23 -24.15
N ALA A 78 -36.11 33.13 -23.49
CA ALA A 78 -36.20 33.23 -22.05
C ALA A 78 -36.73 31.90 -21.49
N ILE A 79 -35.84 31.13 -20.89
CA ILE A 79 -36.20 30.21 -19.82
C ILE A 79 -35.97 31.02 -18.55
N SER A 80 -37.05 31.17 -17.77
CA SER A 80 -37.17 31.98 -16.58
C SER A 80 -35.95 31.88 -15.66
N THR A 81 -35.11 32.91 -15.75
CA THR A 81 -34.07 33.26 -14.79
C THR A 81 -34.72 33.91 -13.59
N GLU A 82 -35.36 33.13 -12.74
CA GLU A 82 -35.65 33.50 -11.36
C GLU A 82 -35.22 32.32 -10.46
N GLU A 83 -34.27 32.61 -9.58
CA GLU A 83 -33.83 31.80 -8.43
C GLU A 83 -32.89 30.59 -8.62
N VAL A 84 -31.96 30.61 -9.57
CA VAL A 84 -30.66 29.93 -9.37
C VAL A 84 -29.59 30.99 -9.23
N THR A 85 -29.60 31.63 -8.06
CA THR A 85 -28.61 32.63 -7.71
C THR A 85 -27.21 32.05 -7.82
N SER A 86 -26.29 32.88 -8.29
CA SER A 86 -24.83 32.74 -8.24
C SER A 86 -24.29 32.30 -6.87
N LYS A 87 -25.11 32.28 -5.80
CA LYS A 87 -24.82 31.64 -4.51
C LYS A 87 -24.75 30.11 -4.58
N VAL A 88 -25.56 29.44 -5.41
CA VAL A 88 -25.53 27.96 -5.52
C VAL A 88 -24.27 27.50 -6.25
N ILE A 89 -23.82 28.23 -7.26
CA ILE A 89 -22.55 27.93 -7.97
C ILE A 89 -21.33 28.45 -7.18
N ALA A 90 -21.48 29.54 -6.41
CA ALA A 90 -20.44 29.99 -5.47
C ALA A 90 -20.31 29.06 -4.25
N GLN A 91 -21.35 28.34 -3.86
CA GLN A 91 -21.32 27.28 -2.84
C GLN A 91 -20.46 26.08 -3.27
N PHE A 92 -20.24 25.88 -4.58
CA PHE A 92 -19.31 24.86 -5.09
C PHE A 92 -17.84 25.31 -5.13
N LYS A 93 -17.53 26.48 -4.56
CA LYS A 93 -16.16 26.97 -4.31
C LYS A 93 -15.96 27.47 -2.87
N THR A 94 -16.87 27.18 -1.94
CA THR A 94 -16.69 27.57 -0.54
C THR A 94 -16.02 26.46 0.26
N THR A 95 -14.89 26.87 0.87
CA THR A 95 -14.08 26.23 1.93
C THR A 95 -13.32 24.94 1.58
N PRO A 96 -12.01 24.85 1.92
CA PRO A 96 -11.36 23.55 2.05
C PRO A 96 -12.18 22.71 3.04
N MET A 97 -12.26 21.40 2.87
CA MET A 97 -12.80 20.46 3.89
C MET A 97 -11.97 20.44 5.18
N VAL A 98 -11.12 21.43 5.37
CA VAL A 98 -10.37 21.72 6.58
C VAL A 98 -10.36 23.25 6.71
N THR A 99 -11.38 23.81 7.38
CA THR A 99 -11.32 25.19 7.85
C THR A 99 -10.45 25.24 9.12
N PRO A 100 -9.41 26.10 9.18
CA PRO A 100 -8.52 26.20 10.34
C PRO A 100 -9.26 26.50 11.66
N GLU A 101 -10.38 27.22 11.57
CA GLU A 101 -11.10 27.77 12.74
C GLU A 101 -12.22 26.88 13.27
N SER A 102 -12.70 25.87 12.52
CA SER A 102 -13.75 24.95 12.98
C SER A 102 -13.23 23.60 13.47
N LEU A 103 -11.91 23.43 13.55
CA LEU A 103 -11.21 22.18 13.89
C LEU A 103 -10.43 22.26 15.20
N ILE A 104 -10.88 23.09 16.14
CA ILE A 104 -10.56 22.94 17.58
C ILE A 104 -11.50 21.89 18.21
N VAL A 105 -11.90 20.89 17.44
CA VAL A 105 -12.39 19.60 17.96
C VAL A 105 -11.16 18.72 18.03
N THR A 106 -10.91 18.07 19.17
CA THR A 106 -9.77 17.20 19.41
C THR A 106 -9.74 16.04 18.40
N ARG A 107 -9.09 16.25 17.25
CA ARG A 107 -8.75 15.17 16.31
C ARG A 107 -7.66 14.30 16.94
N PRO A 108 -7.74 12.97 16.81
CA PRO A 108 -6.67 12.12 17.30
C PRO A 108 -5.42 12.33 16.44
N PHE A 109 -4.26 12.44 17.10
CA PHE A 109 -2.99 12.62 16.41
C PHE A 109 -2.49 11.26 15.90
N MET A 110 -2.36 11.13 14.58
CA MET A 110 -1.99 9.87 13.92
C MET A 110 -0.47 9.72 13.82
N GLY A 111 0.00 8.47 13.94
CA GLY A 111 1.37 8.08 13.64
C GLY A 111 2.38 8.24 14.78
N THR A 112 1.95 8.20 16.04
CA THR A 112 2.88 8.09 17.18
C THR A 112 3.59 6.73 17.18
N CYS A 113 4.85 6.68 17.60
CA CYS A 113 5.58 5.41 17.67
C CYS A 113 5.05 4.47 18.77
N CYS A 114 5.34 3.16 18.67
CA CYS A 114 5.11 2.17 19.73
C CYS A 114 5.93 2.54 20.98
N SER A 115 5.53 2.01 22.13
CA SER A 115 6.26 2.14 23.40
C SER A 115 7.66 1.52 23.37
N CYS A 116 7.99 0.72 22.34
CA CYS A 116 9.34 0.23 22.11
C CYS A 116 10.35 1.31 21.69
N MET A 117 9.90 2.55 21.44
CA MET A 117 10.74 3.68 21.03
C MET A 117 10.55 4.92 21.94
N PRO A 118 10.76 4.81 23.26
CA PRO A 118 10.41 5.85 24.22
C PRO A 118 11.24 7.13 24.05
N ASN A 119 12.52 7.04 23.69
CA ASN A 119 13.38 8.21 23.52
C ASN A 119 12.95 9.01 22.29
N SER A 120 12.69 8.33 21.17
CA SER A 120 12.14 8.95 19.97
C SER A 120 10.80 9.66 20.25
N GLN A 121 9.95 9.07 21.08
CA GLN A 121 8.67 9.67 21.46
C GLN A 121 8.85 11.01 22.18
N ILE A 122 9.72 11.03 23.20
CA ILE A 122 10.05 12.24 23.97
C ILE A 122 10.71 13.29 23.06
N ASP A 123 11.55 12.83 22.14
CA ASP A 123 12.31 13.69 21.25
C ASP A 123 11.43 14.44 20.24
N PHE A 124 10.42 13.80 19.66
CA PHE A 124 9.67 14.39 18.55
C PHE A 124 8.27 14.88 18.94
N ILE A 125 7.61 14.28 19.93
CA ILE A 125 6.27 14.69 20.35
C ILE A 125 6.37 15.77 21.44
N LYS A 126 5.81 16.95 21.17
CA LYS A 126 5.59 18.02 22.15
C LYS A 126 4.10 18.16 22.44
N SER A 127 3.74 18.75 23.58
CA SER A 127 2.35 18.99 24.01
C SER A 127 1.50 19.80 23.01
N ASN A 128 2.14 20.61 22.15
CA ASN A 128 1.47 21.38 21.12
C ASN A 128 1.52 20.75 19.72
N THR A 129 2.28 19.67 19.49
CA THR A 129 2.41 19.03 18.17
C THR A 129 1.06 18.55 17.65
N ALA A 130 0.28 17.87 18.49
CA ALA A 130 -1.06 17.39 18.16
C ALA A 130 -2.10 18.51 17.99
N LYS A 131 -1.86 19.70 18.57
CA LYS A 131 -2.76 20.86 18.46
C LYS A 131 -2.58 21.63 17.15
N ARG A 132 -1.53 21.32 16.37
CA ARG A 132 -1.31 21.93 15.07
C ARG A 132 -2.37 21.39 14.09
N GLY A 133 -3.12 22.28 13.45
CA GLY A 133 -4.15 21.87 12.50
C GLY A 133 -3.60 21.29 11.19
N LEU A 134 -4.54 20.84 10.36
CA LEU A 134 -4.30 20.43 8.98
C LEU A 134 -4.14 21.69 8.09
N ARG A 135 -3.29 21.60 7.06
CA ARG A 135 -3.00 22.69 6.12
C ARG A 135 -3.14 22.20 4.68
N ASP A 136 -3.83 22.99 3.86
CA ASP A 136 -3.89 22.77 2.41
C ASP A 136 -2.69 23.43 1.71
N LEU A 137 -1.91 22.63 0.97
CA LEU A 137 -0.74 23.10 0.21
C LEU A 137 -1.12 23.85 -1.08
N LEU A 138 -2.27 23.53 -1.67
CA LEU A 138 -2.69 24.17 -2.93
C LEU A 138 -3.20 25.59 -2.69
N ASN A 139 -3.63 25.89 -1.46
CA ASN A 139 -3.99 27.23 -1.01
C ASN A 139 -2.74 28.05 -0.60
N VAL A 140 -1.87 28.35 -1.58
CA VAL A 140 -0.77 29.31 -1.39
C VAL A 140 -1.36 30.72 -1.30
N GLN A 141 -1.74 31.13 -0.08
CA GLN A 141 -2.39 32.40 0.30
C GLN A 141 -2.41 33.50 -0.79
N SER A 142 -3.59 33.74 -1.37
CA SER A 142 -3.86 34.85 -2.28
C SER A 142 -4.15 36.15 -1.51
N GLN A 143 -3.15 36.78 -0.89
CA GLN A 143 -3.31 38.13 -0.30
C GLN A 143 -3.24 39.28 -1.33
N VAL A 144 -3.86 39.11 -2.50
CA VAL A 144 -4.20 40.23 -3.41
C VAL A 144 -5.47 39.83 -4.15
N THR A 145 -6.49 40.66 -4.05
CA THR A 145 -7.81 40.60 -4.70
C THR A 145 -7.73 40.96 -6.19
N GLY A 146 -6.82 40.29 -6.92
CA GLY A 146 -6.61 40.51 -8.33
C GLY A 146 -6.67 39.21 -9.12
N ASP A 147 -7.52 39.21 -10.16
CA ASP A 147 -7.93 38.00 -10.88
C ASP A 147 -7.09 37.70 -12.13
N SER A 148 -6.11 38.55 -12.45
CA SER A 148 -5.30 38.38 -13.65
C SER A 148 -4.39 37.14 -13.56
N PHE A 149 -4.24 36.43 -14.69
CA PHE A 149 -3.35 35.27 -14.80
C PHE A 149 -1.90 35.64 -14.42
N ALA A 150 -1.44 36.83 -14.82
CA ALA A 150 -0.09 37.32 -14.53
C ALA A 150 0.16 37.48 -13.03
N GLU A 151 -0.79 38.03 -12.26
CA GLU A 151 -0.65 38.20 -10.82
C GLU A 151 -0.61 36.86 -10.06
N LYS A 152 -1.44 35.90 -10.48
CA LYS A 152 -1.43 34.54 -9.92
C LYS A 152 -0.10 33.83 -10.19
N HIS A 153 0.48 34.00 -11.38
CA HIS A 153 1.79 33.43 -11.72
C HIS A 153 2.95 34.15 -11.01
N PHE A 154 2.91 35.48 -10.91
CA PHE A 154 3.95 36.25 -10.23
C PHE A 154 4.08 35.87 -8.76
N LYS A 155 2.96 35.70 -8.04
CA LYS A 155 2.96 35.22 -6.64
C LYS A 155 3.63 33.86 -6.47
N LYS A 156 3.35 32.92 -7.40
CA LYS A 156 4.01 31.59 -7.39
C LYS A 156 5.51 31.71 -7.61
N VAL A 157 5.94 32.59 -8.52
CA VAL A 157 7.37 32.83 -8.75
C VAL A 157 8.03 33.43 -7.51
N VAL A 158 7.44 34.45 -6.89
CA VAL A 158 7.94 35.03 -5.63
C VAL A 158 7.97 34.00 -4.51
N TYR A 159 6.95 33.16 -4.39
CA TYR A 159 6.90 32.07 -3.42
C TYR A 159 8.09 31.11 -3.57
N ILE A 160 8.42 30.76 -4.81
CA ILE A 160 9.53 29.85 -5.14
C ILE A 160 10.88 30.50 -4.89
N LEU A 161 11.03 31.78 -5.25
CA LEU A 161 12.26 32.53 -5.01
C LEU A 161 12.56 32.71 -3.50
N ARG A 162 11.55 32.58 -2.64
CA ARG A 162 11.71 32.61 -1.18
C ARG A 162 12.09 31.25 -0.58
N LYS A 163 12.08 30.17 -1.36
CA LYS A 163 12.40 28.83 -0.86
C LYS A 163 13.89 28.65 -0.60
N LYS A 164 14.22 27.83 0.39
CA LYS A 164 15.61 27.46 0.65
C LYS A 164 16.18 26.67 -0.53
N HIS A 165 17.35 27.11 -1.01
CA HIS A 165 18.11 26.38 -2.04
C HIS A 165 19.23 25.57 -1.39
N TYR A 166 19.12 24.24 -1.45
CA TYR A 166 20.13 23.32 -0.92
C TYR A 166 21.21 23.10 -1.97
N ARG A 167 22.36 23.76 -1.83
CA ARG A 167 23.47 23.69 -2.81
C ARG A 167 24.37 22.45 -2.66
N ASN A 168 24.36 21.81 -1.49
CA ASN A 168 25.26 20.69 -1.18
C ASN A 168 24.49 19.37 -1.16
N TYR A 169 24.36 18.74 -2.33
CA TYR A 169 24.10 17.31 -2.43
C TYR A 169 25.44 16.60 -2.63
N SER A 170 25.70 15.55 -1.86
CA SER A 170 26.95 14.81 -1.90
C SER A 170 27.10 14.05 -3.22
N ASP A 171 28.08 14.39 -4.05
CA ASP A 171 28.44 13.56 -5.20
C ASP A 171 29.29 12.38 -4.74
N VAL A 172 28.61 11.25 -4.51
CA VAL A 172 29.22 10.01 -4.05
C VAL A 172 29.89 9.20 -5.16
N SER A 173 29.85 9.66 -6.41
CA SER A 173 30.23 8.85 -7.58
C SER A 173 31.69 8.36 -7.50
N LEU A 174 32.61 9.23 -7.07
CA LEU A 174 34.03 8.89 -6.95
C LEU A 174 34.28 7.86 -5.84
N GLN A 175 33.61 8.02 -4.69
CA GLN A 175 33.71 7.12 -3.54
C GLN A 175 33.18 5.72 -3.88
N VAL A 176 32.09 5.65 -4.66
CA VAL A 176 31.56 4.38 -5.14
C VAL A 176 32.54 3.69 -6.07
N LEU A 177 33.09 4.41 -7.06
CA LEU A 177 34.03 3.84 -8.04
C LEU A 177 35.37 3.39 -7.43
N THR A 178 35.77 3.99 -6.31
CA THR A 178 37.00 3.67 -5.57
C THR A 178 36.79 2.64 -4.46
N SER A 179 35.56 2.20 -4.23
CA SER A 179 35.25 1.21 -3.20
C SER A 179 35.94 -0.13 -3.47
N ALA A 180 36.58 -0.70 -2.44
CA ALA A 180 37.32 -1.97 -2.53
C ALA A 180 36.46 -3.17 -2.98
N ARG A 181 35.12 -3.03 -2.96
CA ARG A 181 34.16 -4.07 -3.37
C ARG A 181 34.04 -4.21 -4.90
N LEU A 182 34.62 -3.31 -5.69
CA LEU A 182 34.46 -3.26 -7.15
C LEU A 182 35.79 -3.50 -7.87
N GLU A 183 36.08 -4.76 -8.22
CA GLU A 183 37.29 -5.12 -8.99
C GLU A 183 37.22 -4.73 -10.49
N ARG A 184 36.03 -4.40 -11.01
CA ARG A 184 35.81 -4.02 -12.42
C ARG A 184 35.16 -2.64 -12.51
N LYS A 185 35.67 -1.76 -13.38
CA LYS A 185 35.15 -0.40 -13.65
C LYS A 185 33.66 -0.40 -14.05
N PRO A 186 32.70 -0.12 -13.15
CA PRO A 186 31.27 -0.24 -13.42
C PRO A 186 30.64 1.11 -13.78
N GLU A 187 31.42 2.03 -14.36
CA GLU A 187 31.05 3.43 -14.60
C GLU A 187 29.73 3.58 -15.35
N HIS A 188 29.51 2.76 -16.39
CA HIS A 188 28.25 2.78 -17.14
C HIS A 188 27.06 2.44 -16.24
N LEU A 189 27.22 1.45 -15.35
CA LEU A 189 26.15 1.06 -14.45
C LEU A 189 25.85 2.17 -13.44
N LEU A 190 26.88 2.73 -12.82
CA LEU A 190 26.70 3.83 -11.87
C LEU A 190 26.07 5.05 -12.54
N ASN A 191 26.50 5.43 -13.74
CA ASN A 191 25.92 6.54 -14.50
C ASN A 191 24.44 6.30 -14.87
N SER A 192 24.07 5.05 -15.15
CA SER A 192 22.67 4.69 -15.38
C SER A 192 21.83 4.79 -14.11
N MET A 193 22.41 4.49 -12.95
CA MET A 193 21.73 4.43 -11.66
C MET A 193 21.63 5.79 -10.96
N ARG A 194 22.74 6.54 -10.86
CA ARG A 194 22.89 7.68 -9.95
C ARG A 194 21.92 8.83 -10.21
N ALA A 195 21.55 9.50 -9.12
CA ALA A 195 20.86 10.79 -9.17
C ALA A 195 21.82 11.90 -9.64
N ALA A 196 21.26 13.01 -10.13
CA ALA A 196 22.00 14.17 -10.61
C ALA A 196 21.24 15.46 -10.23
N ILE A 197 21.09 15.68 -8.93
CA ILE A 197 20.14 16.66 -8.37
C ILE A 197 20.47 18.08 -8.84
N SER A 198 19.44 18.79 -9.30
CA SER A 198 19.52 20.16 -9.78
C SER A 198 18.48 21.05 -9.12
N ASN A 199 18.95 22.08 -8.41
CA ASN A 199 18.09 23.08 -7.76
C ASN A 199 17.17 23.81 -8.74
N LEU A 200 17.64 24.04 -9.97
CA LEU A 200 16.83 24.67 -11.02
C LEU A 200 15.67 23.75 -11.41
N LEU A 201 15.93 22.45 -11.58
CA LEU A 201 14.89 21.49 -11.92
C LEU A 201 13.90 21.30 -10.77
N ILE A 202 14.37 21.26 -9.51
CA ILE A 202 13.48 21.22 -8.34
C ILE A 202 12.57 22.44 -8.31
N SER A 203 13.12 23.65 -8.48
CA SER A 203 12.34 24.90 -8.44
C SER A 203 11.34 25.01 -9.59
N LEU A 204 11.76 24.63 -10.80
CA LEU A 204 10.89 24.60 -11.99
C LEU A 204 9.76 23.59 -11.84
N THR A 205 10.07 22.40 -11.31
CA THR A 205 9.08 21.37 -11.01
C THR A 205 8.12 21.82 -9.92
N GLY A 206 8.60 22.46 -8.84
CA GLY A 206 7.74 23.05 -7.81
C GLY A 206 6.76 24.08 -8.37
N TRP A 207 7.21 24.95 -9.28
CA TRP A 207 6.35 25.89 -10.01
C TRP A 207 5.28 25.19 -10.87
N SER A 208 5.73 24.17 -11.60
CA SER A 208 4.89 23.34 -12.46
C SER A 208 3.79 22.67 -11.64
N LEU A 209 4.15 21.99 -10.55
CA LEU A 209 3.22 21.28 -9.67
C LEU A 209 2.20 22.23 -9.02
N LEU A 210 2.62 23.40 -8.53
CA LEU A 210 1.69 24.44 -8.02
C LEU A 210 0.71 24.95 -9.08
N THR A 211 0.98 24.73 -10.36
CA THR A 211 0.14 25.16 -11.48
C THR A 211 -0.77 24.06 -11.99
N PHE A 212 -0.27 22.83 -12.12
CA PHE A 212 -1.01 21.72 -12.69
C PHE A 212 -1.80 20.90 -11.66
N LEU A 213 -1.31 20.76 -10.41
CA LEU A 213 -2.04 19.99 -9.40
C LEU A 213 -3.43 20.54 -9.11
N PRO A 214 -3.67 21.86 -9.02
CA PRO A 214 -5.02 22.41 -8.85
C PRO A 214 -6.00 22.13 -10.00
N TRP A 215 -5.52 21.67 -11.17
CA TRP A 215 -6.39 21.34 -12.29
C TRP A 215 -7.00 19.94 -12.14
N MET A 216 -6.32 19.04 -11.42
CA MET A 216 -6.72 17.64 -11.24
C MET A 216 -7.11 17.30 -9.79
N LEU A 217 -6.54 18.00 -8.81
CA LEU A 217 -6.81 17.83 -7.37
C LEU A 217 -7.48 19.07 -6.81
N ARG A 218 -8.43 18.85 -5.89
CA ARG A 218 -9.14 19.92 -5.17
C ARG A 218 -8.28 20.49 -4.05
N THR A 219 -7.71 19.64 -3.20
CA THR A 219 -6.84 20.04 -2.08
C THR A 219 -5.74 19.00 -1.83
N ILE A 220 -4.63 19.44 -1.24
CA ILE A 220 -3.57 18.55 -0.74
C ILE A 220 -3.35 18.90 0.73
N VAL A 221 -3.79 18.02 1.62
CA VAL A 221 -3.83 18.27 3.05
C VAL A 221 -2.67 17.55 3.75
N VAL A 222 -1.99 18.27 4.64
CA VAL A 222 -0.96 17.72 5.53
C VAL A 222 -1.17 18.20 6.97
N HIS A 223 -0.75 17.40 7.94
CA HIS A 223 -0.75 17.83 9.34
C HIS A 223 0.50 18.65 9.66
N GLN A 224 0.33 19.91 10.09
CA GLN A 224 1.47 20.79 10.33
C GLN A 224 2.39 20.27 11.45
N GLY A 225 1.82 19.73 12.53
CA GLY A 225 2.59 19.13 13.62
C GLY A 225 3.48 17.97 13.17
N GLN A 226 3.01 17.13 12.25
CA GLN A 226 3.79 16.03 11.72
C GLN A 226 5.00 16.52 10.92
N LEU A 227 4.80 17.55 10.10
CA LEU A 227 5.90 18.17 9.35
C LEU A 227 6.90 18.90 10.24
N GLU A 228 6.47 19.50 11.36
CA GLU A 228 7.38 20.07 12.35
C GLU A 228 8.32 19.01 12.94
N MET A 229 7.81 17.78 13.19
CA MET A 229 8.65 16.65 13.64
C MET A 229 9.66 16.21 12.58
N VAL A 230 9.20 16.05 11.34
CA VAL A 230 10.07 15.66 10.22
C VAL A 230 11.16 16.70 9.98
N LYS A 231 10.80 17.99 10.03
CA LYS A 231 11.76 19.09 9.93
C LYS A 231 12.78 19.05 11.07
N LYS A 232 12.34 18.82 12.31
CA LYS A 232 13.24 18.64 13.46
C LYS A 232 14.21 17.47 13.23
N ALA A 233 13.75 16.34 12.66
CA ALA A 233 14.61 15.21 12.36
C ALA A 233 15.65 15.56 11.27
N SER A 234 15.22 16.23 10.20
CA SER A 234 16.11 16.69 9.12
C SER A 234 17.14 17.71 9.60
N ASP A 235 16.78 18.60 10.53
CA ASP A 235 17.66 19.65 11.03
C ASP A 235 18.79 19.11 11.94
N ARG A 236 18.69 17.85 12.41
CA ARG A 236 19.76 17.18 13.18
C ARG A 236 20.96 16.75 12.33
N GLY A 237 20.85 16.85 10.99
CA GLY A 237 21.96 16.53 10.09
C GLY A 237 22.26 15.04 9.94
N LEU A 238 21.37 14.16 10.41
CA LEU A 238 21.45 12.71 10.21
C LEU A 238 20.62 12.28 8.99
N PRO A 239 20.92 11.12 8.35
CA PRO A 239 20.10 10.57 7.28
C PRO A 239 18.63 10.40 7.72
N VAL A 240 17.69 10.85 6.89
CA VAL A 240 16.24 10.62 7.07
C VAL A 240 15.74 9.71 5.95
N ILE A 241 15.08 8.62 6.34
CA ILE A 241 14.57 7.59 5.44
C ILE A 241 13.05 7.64 5.41
N TYR A 242 12.49 8.11 4.30
CA TYR A 242 11.06 8.21 4.06
C TYR A 242 10.53 6.91 3.46
N LEU A 243 9.57 6.29 4.14
CA LEU A 243 9.04 4.96 3.80
C LEU A 243 7.51 4.99 3.62
N PRO A 244 7.03 5.49 2.47
CA PRO A 244 5.61 5.47 2.13
C PRO A 244 5.12 4.06 1.70
N LEU A 245 3.82 3.82 1.88
CA LEU A 245 3.09 2.80 1.12
C LEU A 245 2.80 3.32 -0.29
N HIS A 246 2.73 2.41 -1.28
CA HIS A 246 2.62 2.80 -2.68
C HIS A 246 1.23 2.53 -3.25
N LYS A 247 0.53 3.59 -3.65
CA LYS A 247 -0.81 3.53 -4.27
C LYS A 247 -0.83 4.13 -5.68
N SER A 248 -0.08 5.20 -5.94
CA SER A 248 -0.07 5.90 -7.23
C SER A 248 1.32 6.36 -7.66
N HIS A 249 1.54 6.52 -8.97
CA HIS A 249 2.70 7.23 -9.50
C HIS A 249 2.81 8.69 -9.03
N LEU A 250 1.75 9.26 -8.47
CA LEU A 250 1.80 10.59 -7.87
C LEU A 250 2.51 10.60 -6.49
N ASP A 251 2.61 9.46 -5.79
CA ASP A 251 3.11 9.38 -4.40
C ASP A 251 4.49 10.04 -4.22
N TYR A 252 5.50 9.62 -5.00
CA TYR A 252 6.86 10.13 -4.89
C TYR A 252 6.99 11.59 -5.34
N ILE A 253 6.08 12.04 -6.21
CA ILE A 253 6.01 13.45 -6.63
C ILE A 253 5.47 14.29 -5.47
N LEU A 254 4.41 13.82 -4.80
CA LEU A 254 3.79 14.52 -3.68
C LEU A 254 4.72 14.63 -2.48
N ILE A 255 5.39 13.54 -2.09
CA ILE A 255 6.28 13.56 -0.93
C ILE A 255 7.42 14.55 -1.17
N THR A 256 8.13 14.43 -2.31
CA THR A 256 9.19 15.37 -2.68
C THR A 256 8.67 16.83 -2.74
N PHE A 257 7.47 17.04 -3.28
CA PHE A 257 6.84 18.36 -3.36
C PHE A 257 6.49 18.93 -1.97
N ILE A 258 5.96 18.12 -1.07
CA ILE A 258 5.64 18.51 0.31
C ILE A 258 6.94 18.88 1.04
N LEU A 259 7.97 18.04 0.99
CA LEU A 259 9.25 18.33 1.64
C LEU A 259 9.86 19.64 1.14
N TRP A 260 9.87 19.84 -0.19
CA TRP A 260 10.28 21.11 -0.79
C TRP A 260 9.41 22.30 -0.34
N HIS A 261 8.09 22.12 -0.26
CA HIS A 261 7.16 23.16 0.18
C HIS A 261 7.43 23.62 1.61
N PHE A 262 7.94 22.75 2.49
CA PHE A 262 8.20 23.07 3.90
C PHE A 262 9.68 23.39 4.21
N ASP A 263 10.48 23.63 3.17
CA ASP A 263 11.92 23.91 3.29
C ASP A 263 12.66 22.77 4.01
N ILE A 264 12.36 21.54 3.59
CA ILE A 264 13.08 20.31 3.96
C ILE A 264 13.84 19.84 2.71
N LYS A 265 15.07 19.35 2.89
CA LYS A 265 15.93 18.88 1.79
C LYS A 265 15.25 17.72 1.05
N ALA A 266 15.25 17.75 -0.28
CA ALA A 266 14.63 16.69 -1.09
C ALA A 266 15.41 15.37 -0.95
N PRO A 267 14.74 14.22 -0.85
CA PRO A 267 15.39 12.93 -0.69
C PRO A 267 15.88 12.36 -2.03
N HIS A 268 16.81 11.41 -1.96
CA HIS A 268 17.13 10.54 -3.07
C HIS A 268 16.04 9.47 -3.20
N VAL A 269 15.31 9.47 -4.32
CA VAL A 269 14.15 8.60 -4.52
C VAL A 269 14.55 7.35 -5.29
N ALA A 270 14.33 6.17 -4.72
CA ALA A 270 14.53 4.90 -5.41
C ALA A 270 13.41 4.68 -6.46
N ALA A 271 13.77 4.69 -7.74
CA ALA A 271 12.83 4.54 -8.85
C ALA A 271 13.11 3.28 -9.66
N GLY A 272 12.08 2.62 -10.18
CA GLY A 272 12.28 1.50 -11.12
C GLY A 272 12.89 1.94 -12.45
N ASP A 273 13.82 1.17 -12.99
CA ASP A 273 14.48 1.40 -14.30
C ASP A 273 13.51 1.56 -15.48
N ASN A 274 12.30 1.02 -15.36
CA ASN A 274 11.20 1.23 -16.31
C ASN A 274 10.76 2.71 -16.45
N LEU A 275 11.18 3.58 -15.55
CA LEU A 275 10.92 5.03 -15.58
C LEU A 275 12.08 5.81 -16.23
N ASP A 276 13.22 5.18 -16.54
CA ASP A 276 14.36 5.83 -17.20
C ASP A 276 14.14 5.95 -18.72
N ILE A 277 13.19 6.81 -19.09
CA ILE A 277 12.84 7.15 -20.48
C ILE A 277 13.62 8.41 -20.88
N PRO A 278 14.08 8.58 -22.14
CA PRO A 278 14.76 9.80 -22.57
C PRO A 278 13.99 11.08 -22.17
N LEU A 279 14.72 12.13 -21.78
CA LEU A 279 14.24 13.39 -21.20
C LEU A 279 13.62 13.25 -19.79
N PHE A 280 12.65 12.35 -19.60
CA PHE A 280 11.99 12.16 -18.30
C PHE A 280 12.94 11.58 -17.25
N GLY A 281 13.75 10.60 -17.62
CA GLY A 281 14.79 10.03 -16.76
C GLY A 281 15.84 11.07 -16.33
N ARG A 282 16.17 12.02 -17.22
CA ARG A 282 17.05 13.16 -16.87
C ARG A 282 16.38 14.10 -15.86
N LEU A 283 15.09 14.38 -16.05
CA LEU A 283 14.31 15.18 -15.10
C LEU A 283 14.27 14.48 -13.73
N MET A 284 13.93 13.19 -13.68
CA MET A 284 13.86 12.42 -12.44
C MET A 284 15.22 12.36 -11.73
N LYS A 285 16.31 12.09 -12.44
CA LYS A 285 17.68 12.21 -11.89
C LYS A 285 17.95 13.60 -11.34
N GLY A 286 17.51 14.63 -12.07
CA GLY A 286 17.51 16.03 -11.67
C GLY A 286 16.74 16.35 -10.38
N LEU A 287 15.74 15.53 -10.06
CA LEU A 287 14.89 15.69 -8.87
C LEU A 287 15.31 14.77 -7.70
N GLY A 288 16.35 13.95 -7.87
CA GLY A 288 16.81 13.01 -6.83
C GLY A 288 16.54 11.54 -7.11
N GLY A 289 15.89 11.21 -8.22
CA GLY A 289 15.63 9.84 -8.63
C GLY A 289 16.91 9.07 -8.96
N PHE A 290 17.11 7.92 -8.32
CA PHE A 290 18.13 6.94 -8.72
C PHE A 290 17.46 5.62 -9.13
N PHE A 291 17.92 5.04 -10.24
CA PHE A 291 17.21 3.94 -10.91
C PHE A 291 17.69 2.56 -10.49
N ILE A 292 16.75 1.74 -10.01
CA ILE A 292 16.96 0.36 -9.57
C ILE A 292 16.24 -0.59 -10.54
N ARG A 293 16.88 -1.72 -10.86
CA ARG A 293 16.28 -2.77 -11.69
C ARG A 293 15.14 -3.45 -10.94
N ARG A 294 14.01 -3.68 -11.62
CA ARG A 294 12.89 -4.46 -11.04
C ARG A 294 13.27 -5.91 -10.69
N LYS A 295 14.13 -6.52 -11.49
CA LYS A 295 14.76 -7.81 -11.21
C LYS A 295 16.25 -7.58 -11.07
N LEU A 296 16.79 -7.87 -9.89
CA LEU A 296 18.22 -7.73 -9.61
C LEU A 296 19.05 -8.68 -10.48
N ASP A 297 18.45 -9.81 -10.85
CA ASP A 297 19.09 -10.89 -11.60
C ASP A 297 18.75 -10.81 -13.10
N LYS A 298 19.78 -10.98 -13.95
CA LYS A 298 19.63 -10.92 -15.42
C LYS A 298 18.98 -12.18 -16.01
N LYS A 299 19.09 -13.32 -15.32
CA LYS A 299 18.48 -14.61 -15.68
C LYS A 299 18.01 -15.28 -14.39
N ALA A 300 16.90 -16.03 -14.44
CA ALA A 300 16.46 -16.84 -13.31
C ALA A 300 17.63 -17.75 -12.86
N GLY A 301 18.01 -17.67 -11.58
CA GLY A 301 19.09 -18.46 -11.00
C GLY A 301 20.51 -17.90 -11.12
N LYS A 302 20.75 -16.72 -11.75
CA LYS A 302 22.10 -16.10 -11.81
C LYS A 302 22.13 -14.69 -11.22
N LYS A 303 22.67 -14.57 -10.00
CA LYS A 303 22.84 -13.32 -9.25
C LYS A 303 23.78 -12.34 -10.00
N ASP A 304 23.35 -11.10 -10.23
CA ASP A 304 24.23 -10.03 -10.76
C ASP A 304 24.98 -9.36 -9.59
N HIS A 305 26.05 -10.02 -9.13
CA HIS A 305 26.84 -9.58 -7.98
C HIS A 305 27.41 -8.16 -8.15
N ILE A 306 27.83 -7.79 -9.36
CA ILE A 306 28.37 -6.45 -9.66
C ILE A 306 27.27 -5.40 -9.48
N TYR A 307 26.07 -5.66 -10.03
CA TYR A 307 24.96 -4.74 -9.88
C TYR A 307 24.62 -4.45 -8.42
N ARG A 308 24.54 -5.52 -7.62
CA ARG A 308 24.21 -5.46 -6.19
C ARG A 308 25.29 -4.76 -5.40
N ALA A 309 26.57 -5.02 -5.68
CA ALA A 309 27.70 -4.34 -5.05
C ALA A 309 27.72 -2.83 -5.35
N VAL A 310 27.40 -2.42 -6.59
CA VAL A 310 27.31 -1.00 -6.96
C VAL A 310 26.13 -0.32 -6.27
N LEU A 311 24.94 -0.94 -6.28
CA LEU A 311 23.76 -0.39 -5.60
C LEU A 311 24.00 -0.24 -4.10
N HIS A 312 24.56 -1.27 -3.48
CA HIS A 312 24.92 -1.26 -2.07
C HIS A 312 25.88 -0.11 -1.76
N SER A 313 27.02 -0.06 -2.47
CA SER A 313 28.04 0.97 -2.23
C SER A 313 27.48 2.37 -2.47
N TYR A 314 26.63 2.56 -3.47
CA TYR A 314 25.96 3.83 -3.74
C TYR A 314 25.09 4.28 -2.57
N MET A 315 24.20 3.42 -2.07
CA MET A 315 23.34 3.72 -0.92
C MET A 315 24.15 3.98 0.36
N GLN A 316 25.17 3.17 0.61
CA GLN A 316 26.06 3.31 1.76
C GLN A 316 26.78 4.67 1.76
N GLN A 317 27.30 5.11 0.62
CA GLN A 317 27.95 6.41 0.51
C GLN A 317 26.95 7.58 0.65
N LEU A 318 25.71 7.43 0.18
CA LEU A 318 24.66 8.42 0.43
C LEU A 318 24.38 8.57 1.94
N LEU A 319 24.28 7.45 2.66
CA LEU A 319 24.09 7.45 4.12
C LEU A 319 25.27 8.11 4.85
N ILE A 320 26.50 7.79 4.48
CA ILE A 320 27.71 8.43 5.05
C ILE A 320 27.69 9.95 4.79
N GLY A 321 27.24 10.37 3.61
CA GLY A 321 27.03 11.78 3.26
C GLY A 321 25.84 12.45 3.97
N SER A 322 25.17 11.75 4.89
CA SER A 322 23.95 12.23 5.58
C SER A 322 22.83 12.64 4.63
N GLU A 323 22.76 12.00 3.45
CA GLU A 323 21.72 12.25 2.47
C GLU A 323 20.44 11.50 2.83
N SER A 324 19.30 12.19 2.72
CA SER A 324 17.99 11.56 2.92
C SER A 324 17.62 10.68 1.73
N MET A 325 16.86 9.60 1.98
CA MET A 325 16.40 8.66 0.96
C MET A 325 14.89 8.41 1.07
N GLU A 326 14.26 8.11 -0.05
CA GLU A 326 12.85 7.71 -0.14
C GLU A 326 12.75 6.43 -0.96
N PHE A 327 12.05 5.42 -0.43
CA PHE A 327 11.68 4.25 -1.20
C PHE A 327 10.43 3.59 -0.64
N PHE A 328 9.68 2.92 -1.51
CA PHE A 328 8.47 2.19 -1.13
C PHE A 328 8.84 0.85 -0.50
N ILE A 329 8.53 0.67 0.78
CA ILE A 329 8.87 -0.54 1.53
C ILE A 329 8.20 -1.80 0.94
N GLU A 330 7.03 -1.67 0.33
CA GLU A 330 6.29 -2.72 -0.38
C GLU A 330 6.94 -3.12 -1.72
N GLY A 331 7.78 -2.23 -2.27
CA GLY A 331 8.46 -2.38 -3.56
C GLY A 331 7.55 -2.40 -4.79
N GLY A 332 6.27 -2.05 -4.66
CA GLY A 332 5.32 -1.93 -5.76
C GLY A 332 3.97 -1.37 -5.31
N ARG A 333 3.18 -0.85 -6.26
CA ARG A 333 1.84 -0.31 -6.00
C ARG A 333 0.86 -1.42 -5.62
N SER A 334 0.08 -1.21 -4.57
CA SER A 334 -1.04 -2.10 -4.23
C SER A 334 -2.10 -2.11 -5.33
N ARG A 335 -2.64 -3.29 -5.64
CA ARG A 335 -3.71 -3.49 -6.65
C ARG A 335 -5.07 -3.74 -6.04
N SER A 336 -5.11 -4.07 -4.75
CA SER A 336 -6.32 -4.29 -3.96
C SER A 336 -6.57 -3.15 -2.96
N GLY A 337 -5.64 -2.21 -2.79
CA GLY A 337 -5.74 -1.14 -1.79
C GLY A 337 -5.27 -1.57 -0.39
N LYS A 338 -5.05 -2.87 -0.17
CA LYS A 338 -4.39 -3.44 1.03
C LYS A 338 -2.88 -3.18 1.01
N ALA A 339 -2.28 -3.04 2.19
CA ALA A 339 -0.83 -2.98 2.30
C ALA A 339 -0.19 -4.32 1.91
N LEU A 340 0.99 -4.27 1.30
CA LEU A 340 1.74 -5.45 0.89
C LEU A 340 2.85 -5.77 1.91
N ALA A 341 3.28 -7.03 1.92
CA ALA A 341 4.42 -7.45 2.73
C ALA A 341 5.70 -6.64 2.37
N PRO A 342 6.51 -6.25 3.36
CA PRO A 342 7.69 -5.42 3.16
C PRO A 342 8.80 -6.17 2.39
N LYS A 343 9.49 -5.45 1.51
CA LYS A 343 10.70 -5.92 0.81
C LYS A 343 11.96 -5.35 1.47
N LEU A 344 12.69 -6.25 2.12
CA LEU A 344 13.76 -5.91 3.04
C LEU A 344 15.10 -5.52 2.38
N GLY A 345 15.24 -5.70 1.06
CA GLY A 345 16.51 -5.55 0.35
C GLY A 345 17.20 -4.20 0.60
N LEU A 346 16.52 -3.08 0.33
CA LEU A 346 17.09 -1.74 0.54
C LEU A 346 17.28 -1.42 2.03
N MET A 347 16.36 -1.87 2.88
CA MET A 347 16.45 -1.69 4.34
C MET A 347 17.69 -2.37 4.93
N SER A 348 18.05 -3.54 4.41
CA SER A 348 19.23 -4.28 4.88
C SER A 348 20.53 -3.51 4.72
N VAL A 349 20.64 -2.66 3.69
CA VAL A 349 21.84 -1.81 3.48
C VAL A 349 21.93 -0.71 4.54
N ILE A 350 20.80 -0.16 4.96
CA ILE A 350 20.75 0.92 5.97
C ILE A 350 21.15 0.35 7.33
N VAL A 351 20.54 -0.77 7.74
CA VAL A 351 20.85 -1.44 9.01
C VAL A 351 22.32 -1.89 9.05
N GLU A 352 22.85 -2.46 7.96
CA GLU A 352 24.26 -2.85 7.89
C GLU A 352 25.20 -1.63 8.04
N THR A 353 24.86 -0.50 7.42
CA THR A 353 25.69 0.71 7.49
C THR A 353 25.75 1.25 8.92
N LEU A 354 24.64 1.18 9.65
CA LEU A 354 24.57 1.52 11.06
C LEU A 354 25.36 0.53 11.94
N ASN A 355 25.15 -0.78 11.77
CA ASN A 355 25.81 -1.82 12.58
C ASN A 355 27.34 -1.80 12.40
N LYS A 356 27.83 -1.36 11.23
CA LYS A 356 29.27 -1.16 10.98
C LYS A 356 29.84 0.13 11.57
N GLY A 357 29.01 0.96 12.21
CA GLY A 357 29.41 2.25 12.78
C GLY A 357 29.84 3.29 11.73
N LEU A 358 29.40 3.13 10.48
CA LEU A 358 29.74 4.08 9.40
C LEU A 358 28.86 5.33 9.42
N ILE A 359 27.70 5.23 10.06
CA ILE A 359 26.84 6.34 10.42
C ILE A 359 26.54 6.23 11.91
N GLU A 360 26.32 7.38 12.57
CA GLU A 360 25.99 7.41 14.00
C GLU A 360 24.58 6.87 14.26
N ASP A 361 23.61 7.28 13.42
CA ASP A 361 22.21 6.90 13.46
C ASP A 361 21.51 7.27 12.13
N ALA A 362 20.26 6.85 11.95
CA ALA A 362 19.36 7.28 10.89
C ALA A 362 17.92 7.40 11.42
N TYR A 363 17.17 8.40 10.95
CA TYR A 363 15.76 8.53 11.29
C TYR A 363 14.88 7.84 10.27
N ILE A 364 14.01 6.95 10.73
CA ILE A 364 12.98 6.32 9.91
C ILE A 364 11.68 7.12 10.03
N VAL A 365 11.07 7.46 8.89
CA VAL A 365 9.81 8.18 8.81
C VAL A 365 8.82 7.35 8.00
N PRO A 366 7.90 6.61 8.64
CA PRO A 366 6.77 5.97 7.97
C PRO A 366 5.77 7.03 7.44
N LEU A 367 5.13 6.77 6.29
CA LEU A 367 4.15 7.70 5.70
C LEU A 367 2.90 6.98 5.19
N GLY A 368 1.75 7.61 5.43
CA GLY A 368 0.46 7.23 4.87
C GLY A 368 -0.01 8.25 3.82
N ILE A 369 -0.58 7.76 2.72
CA ILE A 369 -1.23 8.59 1.69
C ILE A 369 -2.65 8.10 1.46
N SER A 370 -3.59 9.04 1.51
CA SER A 370 -5.01 8.83 1.33
C SER A 370 -5.53 9.62 0.13
N TYR A 371 -6.18 8.91 -0.78
CA TYR A 371 -6.78 9.47 -2.00
C TYR A 371 -8.30 9.30 -1.93
N GLU A 372 -9.05 10.33 -2.30
CA GLU A 372 -10.49 10.16 -2.52
C GLU A 372 -10.77 9.37 -3.80
N LYS A 373 -9.99 9.62 -4.86
CA LYS A 373 -10.03 8.87 -6.10
C LYS A 373 -8.62 8.57 -6.58
N ILE A 374 -8.37 7.32 -6.96
CA ILE A 374 -7.07 6.89 -7.47
C ILE A 374 -6.85 7.50 -8.84
N ILE A 375 -5.65 8.04 -9.07
CA ILE A 375 -5.27 8.68 -10.34
C ILE A 375 -4.79 7.64 -11.37
N ASP A 376 -4.14 6.59 -10.89
CA ASP A 376 -3.64 5.50 -11.71
C ASP A 376 -4.82 4.62 -12.19
N GLY A 377 -4.77 4.16 -13.45
CA GLY A 377 -5.87 3.46 -14.10
C GLY A 377 -6.36 2.17 -13.41
N ASN A 378 -7.52 1.69 -13.85
CA ASN A 378 -8.29 0.67 -13.16
C ASN A 378 -7.54 -0.68 -13.02
N PHE A 379 -7.15 -1.06 -11.80
CA PHE A 379 -6.41 -2.31 -11.53
C PHE A 379 -7.26 -3.57 -11.67
N ASN A 380 -8.56 -3.41 -11.94
CA ASN A 380 -9.51 -4.51 -12.03
C ASN A 380 -9.12 -5.55 -13.09
N SER A 381 -8.49 -5.13 -14.20
CA SER A 381 -8.02 -6.09 -15.21
C SER A 381 -6.92 -7.02 -14.68
N GLU A 382 -6.00 -6.49 -13.85
CA GLU A 382 -4.97 -7.31 -13.18
C GLU A 382 -5.63 -8.28 -12.18
N GLN A 383 -6.64 -7.82 -11.41
CA GLN A 383 -7.42 -8.69 -10.51
C GLN A 383 -8.22 -9.77 -11.26
N MET A 384 -8.73 -9.48 -12.47
CA MET A 384 -9.40 -10.46 -13.34
C MET A 384 -8.45 -11.49 -13.95
N GLY A 385 -7.14 -11.35 -13.72
CA GLY A 385 -6.11 -12.28 -14.18
C GLY A 385 -5.52 -11.93 -15.54
N VAL A 386 -5.85 -10.76 -16.08
CA VAL A 386 -5.18 -10.25 -17.28
C VAL A 386 -3.74 -9.89 -16.89
N PRO A 387 -2.73 -10.41 -17.61
CA PRO A 387 -1.35 -10.13 -17.29
C PRO A 387 -1.09 -8.62 -17.37
N LYS A 388 -0.32 -8.14 -16.40
CA LYS A 388 0.03 -6.73 -16.27
C LYS A 388 0.54 -6.15 -17.58
N LYS A 389 -0.19 -5.19 -18.14
CA LYS A 389 0.31 -4.39 -19.26
C LYS A 389 1.49 -3.56 -18.76
N LYS A 390 2.61 -3.59 -19.49
CA LYS A 390 3.75 -2.70 -19.23
C LYS A 390 3.33 -1.29 -19.63
N GLU A 391 2.65 -0.58 -18.73
CA GLU A 391 2.36 0.83 -18.97
C GLU A 391 3.67 1.63 -18.94
N THR A 392 3.97 2.27 -20.06
CA THR A 392 5.03 3.27 -20.13
C THR A 392 4.54 4.51 -19.38
N PHE A 393 5.37 5.12 -18.51
CA PHE A 393 4.98 6.32 -17.75
C PHE A 393 4.42 7.44 -18.63
N PHE A 394 4.91 7.58 -19.87
CA PHE A 394 4.38 8.52 -20.85
C PHE A 394 2.92 8.23 -21.26
N GLY A 395 2.51 6.96 -21.29
CA GLY A 395 1.12 6.55 -21.50
C GLY A 395 0.22 6.95 -20.32
N ALA A 396 0.71 6.75 -19.09
CA ALA A 396 0.02 7.23 -17.88
C ALA A 396 -0.06 8.76 -17.85
N LEU A 397 1.03 9.46 -18.18
CA LEU A 397 1.06 10.93 -18.25
C LEU A 397 0.15 11.48 -19.35
N ARG A 398 0.09 10.83 -20.52
CA ARG A 398 -0.84 11.20 -21.61
C ARG A 398 -2.30 10.96 -21.21
N ALA A 399 -2.59 9.88 -20.48
CA ALA A 399 -3.91 9.64 -19.90
C ALA A 399 -4.23 10.76 -18.89
N ILE A 400 -3.33 11.07 -17.96
CA ILE A 400 -3.46 12.19 -17.02
C ILE A 400 -3.66 13.52 -17.75
N TRP A 401 -2.97 13.77 -18.86
CA TRP A 401 -3.11 15.01 -19.65
C TRP A 401 -4.40 15.08 -20.46
N GLY A 402 -4.92 13.93 -20.93
CA GLY A 402 -6.26 13.83 -21.53
C GLY A 402 -7.40 13.93 -20.50
N VAL A 403 -7.08 13.68 -19.23
CA VAL A 403 -7.99 13.61 -18.08
C VAL A 403 -7.74 14.80 -17.13
N LEU A 404 -6.95 15.80 -17.54
CA LEU A 404 -6.57 16.97 -16.76
C LEU A 404 -7.77 17.90 -16.43
N SER A 405 -8.95 17.58 -16.96
CA SER A 405 -10.27 18.17 -16.63
C SER A 405 -11.10 17.32 -15.66
N THR A 406 -10.58 16.19 -15.18
CA THR A 406 -11.29 15.27 -14.28
C THR A 406 -10.86 15.55 -12.85
N ASN A 407 -11.86 15.68 -11.98
CA ASN A 407 -11.66 15.93 -10.57
C ASN A 407 -11.33 14.60 -9.86
N PHE A 408 -10.12 14.46 -9.33
CA PHE A 408 -9.71 13.32 -8.50
C PHE A 408 -9.94 13.56 -7.00
N GLY A 409 -10.55 14.70 -6.65
CA GLY A 409 -10.84 15.07 -5.28
C GLY A 409 -9.59 15.52 -4.53
N SER A 410 -9.55 15.21 -3.24
CA SER A 410 -8.55 15.63 -2.28
C SER A 410 -7.57 14.50 -1.97
N VAL A 411 -6.34 14.90 -1.63
CA VAL A 411 -5.30 13.98 -1.15
C VAL A 411 -4.88 14.42 0.24
N ARG A 412 -4.75 13.46 1.15
CA ARG A 412 -4.17 13.68 2.47
C ARG A 412 -2.88 12.88 2.62
N VAL A 413 -1.84 13.53 3.13
CA VAL A 413 -0.54 12.91 3.40
C VAL A 413 -0.23 13.10 4.88
N ASP A 414 -0.06 11.98 5.59
CA ASP A 414 0.26 11.95 7.00
C ASP A 414 1.67 11.35 7.19
N PHE A 415 2.53 12.09 7.89
CA PHE A 415 3.87 11.64 8.26
C PHE A 415 3.80 11.10 9.70
N ALA A 416 4.21 9.85 9.88
CA ALA A 416 4.36 9.31 11.21
C ALA A 416 5.55 9.97 11.93
N GLN A 417 5.57 9.82 13.24
CA GLN A 417 6.65 10.27 14.09
C GLN A 417 7.98 9.65 13.62
N PRO A 418 9.02 10.48 13.37
CA PRO A 418 10.36 9.98 13.14
C PRO A 418 10.85 9.18 14.35
N PHE A 419 11.55 8.07 14.10
CA PHE A 419 12.20 7.29 15.15
C PHE A 419 13.64 6.95 14.80
N SER A 420 14.49 6.87 15.82
CA SER A 420 15.90 6.48 15.71
C SER A 420 16.03 5.01 15.33
N LEU A 421 16.75 4.71 14.25
CA LEU A 421 17.04 3.33 13.88
C LEU A 421 17.92 2.64 14.93
N LYS A 422 18.88 3.37 15.49
CA LYS A 422 19.77 2.87 16.55
C LYS A 422 19.01 2.45 17.79
N GLU A 423 18.10 3.29 18.27
CA GLU A 423 17.25 2.97 19.42
C GLU A 423 16.42 1.69 19.16
N TYR A 424 15.88 1.53 17.94
CA TYR A 424 15.07 0.37 17.59
C TYR A 424 15.91 -0.91 17.58
N MET A 425 17.13 -0.85 17.02
CA MET A 425 18.06 -1.97 17.00
C MET A 425 18.47 -2.40 18.42
N GLN A 426 18.78 -1.44 19.29
CA GLN A 426 19.16 -1.71 20.69
C GLN A 426 18.03 -2.36 21.49
N THR A 427 16.80 -1.85 21.32
CA THR A 427 15.62 -2.40 21.99
C THR A 427 15.31 -3.81 21.51
N SER A 428 15.42 -4.05 20.19
CA SER A 428 15.17 -5.36 19.58
C SER A 428 16.18 -6.44 20.03
N GLN A 429 17.45 -6.06 20.26
CA GLN A 429 18.48 -6.96 20.76
C GLN A 429 18.26 -7.34 22.23
N THR A 430 17.81 -6.39 23.05
CA THR A 430 17.57 -6.61 24.50
C THR A 430 16.35 -7.52 24.76
N GLN A 431 15.40 -7.57 23.82
CA GLN A 431 14.21 -8.44 23.90
C GLN A 431 14.45 -9.86 23.39
N SER A 432 15.65 -10.19 22.91
CA SER A 432 16.04 -11.56 22.55
C SER A 432 16.61 -12.24 23.79
N PRO A 433 16.20 -13.48 24.16
CA PRO A 433 16.73 -14.13 25.36
C PRO A 433 18.25 -14.27 25.25
N PRO A 434 19.02 -14.00 26.32
CA PRO A 434 20.46 -14.16 26.28
C PRO A 434 20.81 -15.64 26.09
N LEU A 435 21.50 -15.96 25.00
CA LEU A 435 22.16 -17.25 24.85
C LEU A 435 23.10 -17.45 26.05
N SER A 436 22.90 -18.56 26.73
CA SER A 436 23.68 -19.02 27.88
C SER A 436 25.18 -18.75 27.70
N MET A 437 25.74 -17.98 28.64
CA MET A 437 27.18 -17.77 28.77
C MET A 437 27.90 -19.13 28.80
N THR A 438 28.77 -19.35 27.83
CA THR A 438 29.76 -20.43 27.88
C THR A 438 30.79 -20.09 28.96
N THR A 439 30.74 -20.84 30.05
CA THR A 439 31.78 -20.87 31.09
C THR A 439 33.12 -21.34 30.50
N PRO A 440 34.27 -20.87 31.00
CA PRO A 440 35.58 -21.30 30.51
C PRO A 440 36.09 -22.55 31.26
N GLY A 441 36.42 -23.59 30.49
CA GLY A 441 37.52 -24.54 30.76
C GLY A 441 37.23 -25.77 31.62
N SER A 442 37.42 -26.97 31.03
CA SER A 442 38.33 -28.02 31.56
C SER A 442 38.32 -29.25 30.64
N ASP A 443 39.50 -29.68 30.22
CA ASP A 443 39.78 -30.95 29.52
C ASP A 443 39.45 -32.17 30.41
N SER A 444 38.90 -33.25 29.81
CA SER A 444 39.31 -34.65 30.05
C SER A 444 38.42 -35.65 29.30
N GLU A 445 39.07 -36.66 28.74
CA GLU A 445 38.56 -37.82 28.00
C GLU A 445 37.83 -38.85 28.89
N ASN A 446 36.73 -39.45 28.43
CA ASN A 446 36.55 -40.91 28.21
C ASN A 446 35.08 -41.39 28.13
N GLN A 447 34.84 -42.20 27.08
CA GLN A 447 34.02 -43.41 26.92
C GLN A 447 32.65 -43.63 27.61
N SER A 448 31.68 -43.88 26.72
CA SER A 448 30.64 -44.94 26.65
C SER A 448 29.43 -44.99 27.60
N ASP A 449 28.28 -45.09 26.91
CA ASP A 449 27.02 -45.79 27.22
C ASP A 449 25.80 -45.00 27.72
N THR A 450 24.67 -45.38 27.11
CA THR A 450 23.23 -45.20 27.42
C THR A 450 22.39 -44.11 26.70
N ASP A 451 21.40 -44.65 25.97
CA ASP A 451 19.97 -44.29 25.89
C ASP A 451 19.45 -42.99 25.24
N SER A 452 18.79 -43.21 24.10
CA SER A 452 17.58 -42.56 23.55
C SER A 452 17.23 -41.11 23.94
N LEU A 453 17.53 -40.19 23.03
CA LEU A 453 16.82 -38.91 22.85
C LEU A 453 16.42 -38.79 21.36
N PRO A 454 15.26 -38.19 21.02
CA PRO A 454 14.83 -38.04 19.64
C PRO A 454 15.81 -37.13 18.88
N PRO A 455 16.04 -37.37 17.57
CA PRO A 455 16.97 -36.56 16.81
C PRO A 455 16.46 -35.12 16.76
N SER A 456 17.28 -34.19 17.24
CA SER A 456 17.12 -32.76 16.95
C SER A 456 16.87 -32.58 15.45
N PRO A 457 15.88 -31.77 15.04
CA PRO A 457 15.58 -31.59 13.64
C PRO A 457 16.86 -31.15 12.90
N PRO A 458 17.15 -31.71 11.71
CA PRO A 458 18.31 -31.31 10.95
C PRO A 458 18.23 -29.81 10.68
N PRO A 459 19.36 -29.07 10.72
CA PRO A 459 19.35 -27.65 10.42
C PRO A 459 18.67 -27.45 9.07
N LEU A 460 17.59 -26.64 9.08
CA LEU A 460 16.82 -26.31 7.90
C LEU A 460 17.79 -25.87 6.80
N LYS A 461 17.83 -26.61 5.70
CA LYS A 461 18.56 -26.20 4.50
C LYS A 461 18.03 -24.83 4.09
N SER A 462 18.88 -23.82 4.13
CA SER A 462 18.52 -22.45 3.76
C SER A 462 18.00 -22.42 2.31
N PHE A 463 16.70 -22.22 2.13
CA PHE A 463 16.15 -21.89 0.82
C PHE A 463 16.58 -20.46 0.47
N GLY A 464 17.40 -20.34 -0.58
CA GLY A 464 17.98 -19.07 -1.02
C GLY A 464 16.91 -18.03 -1.32
N SER A 465 16.78 -17.03 -0.47
CA SER A 465 15.85 -15.93 -0.69
C SER A 465 16.42 -14.96 -1.73
N SER A 466 15.63 -14.66 -2.76
CA SER A 466 15.91 -13.62 -3.78
C SER A 466 15.89 -12.18 -3.24
N SER A 467 15.57 -12.01 -1.94
CA SER A 467 15.36 -10.74 -1.23
C SER A 467 16.62 -10.15 -0.58
N SER A 468 17.62 -10.98 -0.29
CA SER A 468 18.92 -10.48 0.16
C SER A 468 19.51 -9.62 -0.96
N LEU A 469 20.17 -8.49 -0.66
CA LEU A 469 21.11 -7.81 -1.57
C LEU A 469 22.54 -8.37 -1.46
N TYR A 470 22.77 -9.26 -0.49
CA TYR A 470 24.05 -9.88 -0.25
C TYR A 470 24.37 -10.88 -1.36
N GLY A 471 25.52 -10.68 -1.99
CA GLY A 471 26.13 -11.67 -2.88
C GLY A 471 26.81 -12.81 -2.11
N THR A 472 26.76 -12.78 -0.77
CA THR A 472 27.33 -13.74 0.16
C THR A 472 26.21 -14.23 1.08
N ASP A 473 26.03 -15.54 1.20
CA ASP A 473 24.90 -16.14 1.92
C ASP A 473 24.98 -16.00 3.46
N ILE A 474 26.01 -15.32 3.98
CA ILE A 474 26.27 -15.07 5.40
C ILE A 474 25.70 -13.70 5.80
N VAL A 475 24.41 -13.66 6.07
CA VAL A 475 23.86 -12.66 7.01
C VAL A 475 23.38 -13.52 8.16
N GLU A 476 23.88 -13.25 9.36
CA GLU A 476 23.42 -13.91 10.58
C GLU A 476 21.88 -13.90 10.60
N GLU A 477 21.27 -15.07 10.83
CA GLU A 477 19.81 -15.23 10.72
C GLU A 477 19.08 -14.23 11.64
N ASP A 478 19.68 -13.91 12.78
CA ASP A 478 19.21 -12.91 13.74
C ASP A 478 19.04 -11.53 13.12
N GLN A 479 19.98 -11.08 12.30
CA GLN A 479 19.87 -9.77 11.63
C GLN A 479 18.74 -9.76 10.61
N ARG A 480 18.51 -10.87 9.90
CA ARG A 480 17.41 -10.97 8.93
C ARG A 480 16.05 -10.86 9.64
N HIS A 481 15.91 -11.52 10.77
CA HIS A 481 14.68 -11.48 11.57
C HIS A 481 14.39 -10.07 12.11
N VAL A 482 15.40 -9.39 12.63
CA VAL A 482 15.27 -8.00 13.11
C VAL A 482 14.88 -7.05 11.98
N ILE A 483 15.48 -7.18 10.79
CA ILE A 483 15.11 -6.36 9.62
C ILE A 483 13.67 -6.67 9.17
N LYS A 484 13.25 -7.95 9.22
CA LYS A 484 11.87 -8.35 8.90
C LYS A 484 10.87 -7.68 9.85
N LYS A 485 11.09 -7.79 11.16
CA LYS A 485 10.28 -7.12 12.18
C LYS A 485 10.26 -5.60 11.97
N LEU A 486 11.40 -4.97 11.68
CA LEU A 486 11.44 -3.53 11.37
C LEU A 486 10.54 -3.19 10.17
N GLY A 487 10.61 -3.97 9.09
CA GLY A 487 9.77 -3.78 7.92
C GLY A 487 8.27 -3.91 8.23
N GLU A 488 7.87 -4.93 8.99
CA GLU A 488 6.49 -5.15 9.42
C GLU A 488 6.00 -4.02 10.33
N HIS A 489 6.84 -3.56 11.26
CA HIS A 489 6.56 -2.42 12.14
C HIS A 489 6.30 -1.13 11.34
N ILE A 490 7.10 -0.88 10.30
CA ILE A 490 6.92 0.29 9.43
C ILE A 490 5.60 0.19 8.65
N VAL A 491 5.31 -0.95 8.04
CA VAL A 491 4.06 -1.17 7.29
C VAL A 491 2.84 -0.96 8.21
N PHE A 492 2.85 -1.56 9.40
CA PHE A 492 1.81 -1.39 10.41
C PHE A 492 1.63 0.09 10.79
N THR A 493 2.73 0.81 11.02
CA THR A 493 2.69 2.24 11.35
C THR A 493 2.11 3.07 10.21
N CYS A 494 2.48 2.78 8.95
CA CYS A 494 1.93 3.49 7.79
C CYS A 494 0.42 3.26 7.63
N VAL A 495 -0.06 2.02 7.78
CA VAL A 495 -1.49 1.70 7.71
C VAL A 495 -2.25 2.46 8.80
N ASN A 496 -1.72 2.47 10.03
CA ASN A 496 -2.36 3.14 11.16
C ASN A 496 -2.30 4.67 11.12
N THR A 497 -1.34 5.22 10.38
CA THR A 497 -1.22 6.66 10.17
C THR A 497 -2.14 7.17 9.05
N THR A 498 -2.55 6.28 8.14
CA THR A 498 -3.35 6.62 6.96
C THR A 498 -4.81 6.89 7.36
N ALA A 499 -5.28 8.13 7.21
CA ALA A 499 -6.66 8.49 7.51
C ALA A 499 -7.62 8.16 6.34
N PRO A 500 -8.69 7.36 6.53
CA PRO A 500 -9.64 7.06 5.46
C PRO A 500 -10.36 8.31 4.93
N MET A 501 -10.62 8.36 3.62
CA MET A 501 -11.39 9.42 2.96
C MET A 501 -12.88 9.09 2.88
N CYS A 502 -13.72 10.05 2.45
CA CYS A 502 -15.17 9.86 2.41
C CYS A 502 -15.60 8.76 1.43
N THR A 503 -14.92 8.62 0.30
CA THR A 503 -15.15 7.53 -0.67
C THR A 503 -14.80 6.17 -0.09
N ASN A 504 -13.75 6.07 0.75
CA ASN A 504 -13.40 4.82 1.44
C ASN A 504 -14.50 4.40 2.41
N LEU A 505 -15.03 5.35 3.21
CA LEU A 505 -16.10 5.07 4.16
C LEU A 505 -17.41 4.68 3.47
N LEU A 506 -17.80 5.40 2.41
CA LEU A 506 -19.01 5.08 1.66
C LEU A 506 -18.90 3.70 1.00
N ALA A 507 -17.79 3.41 0.33
CA ALA A 507 -17.55 2.11 -0.29
C ALA A 507 -17.58 0.96 0.75
N PHE A 508 -16.92 1.16 1.89
CA PHE A 508 -16.92 0.19 2.98
C PHE A 508 -18.32 -0.07 3.53
N LEU A 509 -19.09 0.99 3.82
CA LEU A 509 -20.44 0.86 4.35
C LEU A 509 -21.40 0.16 3.38
N LEU A 510 -21.31 0.48 2.08
CA LEU A 510 -22.12 -0.18 1.05
C LEU A 510 -21.75 -1.67 0.92
N LEU A 511 -20.48 -2.04 1.03
CA LEU A 511 -20.06 -3.44 0.90
C LEU A 511 -20.28 -4.29 2.15
N THR A 512 -20.33 -3.70 3.35
CA THR A 512 -20.50 -4.44 4.62
C THR A 512 -21.93 -4.39 5.16
N LYS A 513 -22.61 -3.24 5.12
CA LYS A 513 -23.96 -3.07 5.70
C LYS A 513 -25.07 -2.97 4.65
N HIS A 514 -24.83 -2.28 3.53
CA HIS A 514 -25.88 -1.95 2.55
C HIS A 514 -25.61 -2.52 1.14
N ARG A 515 -25.30 -3.82 1.03
CA ARG A 515 -25.00 -4.47 -0.26
C ARG A 515 -26.18 -4.41 -1.24
N GLN A 516 -27.40 -4.46 -0.74
CA GLN A 516 -28.63 -4.34 -1.54
C GLN A 516 -29.06 -2.88 -1.78
N GLY A 517 -28.26 -1.93 -1.30
CA GLY A 517 -28.63 -0.51 -1.26
C GLY A 517 -29.46 -0.14 -0.04
N ALA A 518 -29.54 1.16 0.22
CA ALA A 518 -30.33 1.71 1.31
C ALA A 518 -30.78 3.14 1.03
N ASP A 519 -31.84 3.56 1.71
CA ASP A 519 -32.32 4.94 1.66
C ASP A 519 -31.27 5.90 2.20
N MET A 520 -31.18 7.09 1.59
CA MET A 520 -30.19 8.11 1.94
C MET A 520 -30.21 8.46 3.43
N LYS A 521 -31.39 8.44 4.08
CA LYS A 521 -31.51 8.70 5.52
C LYS A 521 -30.79 7.64 6.36
N THR A 522 -30.97 6.37 6.02
CA THR A 522 -30.30 5.24 6.68
C THR A 522 -28.80 5.29 6.44
N VAL A 523 -28.38 5.56 5.19
CA VAL A 523 -26.95 5.69 4.85
C VAL A 523 -26.31 6.84 5.63
N ILE A 524 -26.98 7.98 5.80
CA ILE A 524 -26.48 9.11 6.61
C ILE A 524 -26.28 8.68 8.07
N GLN A 525 -27.27 8.04 8.68
CA GLN A 525 -27.20 7.57 10.06
C GLN A 525 -26.05 6.59 10.26
N ASP A 526 -25.91 5.62 9.36
CA ASP A 526 -24.89 4.59 9.45
C ASP A 526 -23.49 5.11 9.11
N PHE A 527 -23.38 6.15 8.27
CA PHE A 527 -22.12 6.83 8.00
C PHE A 527 -21.64 7.63 9.22
N ASP A 528 -22.55 8.29 9.95
CA ASP A 528 -22.22 8.99 11.20
C ASP A 528 -21.90 8.02 12.34
N TRP A 529 -22.58 6.87 12.41
CA TRP A 529 -22.19 5.76 13.28
C TRP A 529 -20.77 5.30 12.96
N LEU A 530 -20.45 5.02 11.69
CA LEU A 530 -19.13 4.57 11.27
C LEU A 530 -18.04 5.59 11.61
N LYS A 531 -18.29 6.90 11.43
CA LYS A 531 -17.37 7.96 11.86
C LYS A 531 -17.13 7.95 13.36
N SER A 532 -18.18 7.68 14.14
CA SER A 532 -18.09 7.59 15.61
C SER A 532 -17.28 6.37 16.04
N GLU A 533 -17.49 5.21 15.39
CA GLU A 533 -16.72 3.99 15.62
C GLU A 533 -15.22 4.18 15.32
N LEU A 534 -14.88 4.88 14.24
CA LEU A 534 -13.49 5.24 13.92
C LEU A 534 -12.88 6.15 15.00
N LYS A 535 -13.63 7.15 15.46
CA LYS A 535 -13.18 8.08 16.50
C LYS A 535 -12.96 7.39 17.84
N ASN A 536 -13.83 6.45 18.23
CA ASN A 536 -13.70 5.66 19.46
C ASN A 536 -12.41 4.83 19.44
N ARG A 537 -12.04 4.29 18.27
CA ARG A 537 -10.75 3.60 18.02
C ARG A 537 -9.57 4.54 17.80
N LYS A 538 -9.71 5.81 18.16
CA LYS A 538 -8.70 6.87 18.00
C LYS A 538 -8.19 6.98 16.55
N ARG A 539 -9.03 6.74 15.55
CA ARG A 539 -8.71 6.94 14.13
C ARG A 539 -9.22 8.28 13.65
N ASP A 540 -8.43 8.97 12.84
CA ASP A 540 -8.85 10.20 12.17
C ASP A 540 -9.43 9.91 10.77
N VAL A 541 -10.19 10.87 10.24
CA VAL A 541 -10.74 10.83 8.87
C VAL A 541 -10.22 12.00 8.04
N GLY A 542 -10.04 11.79 6.74
CA GLY A 542 -9.50 12.78 5.81
C GLY A 542 -10.45 13.92 5.42
N PHE A 543 -11.61 14.03 6.06
CA PHE A 543 -12.70 14.93 5.66
C PHE A 543 -13.40 15.60 6.85
N CYS A 544 -14.21 16.65 6.58
CA CYS A 544 -15.14 17.25 7.54
C CYS A 544 -16.33 17.89 6.79
N GLY A 545 -17.36 18.30 7.52
CA GLY A 545 -18.59 18.90 6.97
C GLY A 545 -19.84 18.08 7.29
N ASN A 546 -20.96 18.47 6.67
CA ASN A 546 -22.24 17.80 6.82
C ASN A 546 -22.25 16.45 6.09
N THR A 547 -22.80 15.42 6.73
CA THR A 547 -22.74 14.04 6.23
C THR A 547 -23.52 13.82 4.94
N ASP A 548 -24.64 14.54 4.74
CA ASP A 548 -25.43 14.49 3.52
C ASP A 548 -24.66 15.00 2.29
N GLU A 549 -23.99 16.15 2.42
CA GLU A 549 -23.15 16.74 1.38
C GLU A 549 -21.94 15.85 1.08
N ILE A 550 -21.34 15.26 2.12
CA ILE A 550 -20.20 14.34 1.99
C ILE A 550 -20.59 13.08 1.23
N ILE A 551 -21.72 12.45 1.55
CA ILE A 551 -22.17 11.25 0.86
C ILE A 551 -22.48 11.56 -0.60
N HIS A 552 -23.21 12.65 -0.87
CA HIS A 552 -23.49 13.08 -2.23
C HIS A 552 -22.19 13.33 -3.02
N TYR A 553 -21.23 14.02 -2.41
CA TYR A 553 -19.92 14.27 -3.02
C TYR A 553 -19.15 12.97 -3.31
N ALA A 554 -19.10 12.05 -2.35
CA ALA A 554 -18.44 10.76 -2.51
C ALA A 554 -19.09 9.91 -3.61
N SER A 555 -20.43 9.86 -3.67
CA SER A 555 -21.16 9.19 -4.75
C SER A 555 -20.84 9.80 -6.12
N CYS A 556 -20.79 11.13 -6.25
CA CYS A 556 -20.40 11.78 -7.50
C CYS A 556 -18.96 11.45 -7.92
N LEU A 557 -18.04 11.34 -6.96
CA LEU A 557 -16.63 11.09 -7.25
C LEU A 557 -16.36 9.63 -7.65
N LEU A 558 -16.98 8.67 -6.96
CA LEU A 558 -16.98 7.25 -7.32
C LEU A 558 -17.65 7.05 -8.69
N GLY A 559 -18.71 7.81 -8.96
CA GLY A 559 -19.41 7.83 -10.25
C GLY A 559 -20.37 6.65 -10.43
N PRO A 560 -21.21 6.71 -11.48
CA PRO A 560 -22.33 5.78 -11.69
C PRO A 560 -21.89 4.34 -11.97
N ASN A 561 -20.63 4.13 -12.36
CA ASN A 561 -20.10 2.79 -12.59
C ASN A 561 -19.89 2.01 -11.28
N LEU A 562 -19.74 2.69 -10.14
CA LEU A 562 -19.49 2.06 -8.85
C LEU A 562 -20.66 2.24 -7.88
N VAL A 563 -21.26 3.44 -7.87
CA VAL A 563 -22.36 3.77 -6.96
C VAL A 563 -23.44 4.52 -7.74
N THR A 564 -24.67 4.02 -7.67
CA THR A 564 -25.83 4.66 -8.29
C THR A 564 -26.72 5.28 -7.21
N VAL A 565 -27.15 6.52 -7.43
CA VAL A 565 -28.16 7.18 -6.60
C VAL A 565 -29.45 7.23 -7.40
N LYS A 566 -30.40 6.36 -7.05
CA LYS A 566 -31.73 6.35 -7.66
C LYS A 566 -32.64 7.29 -6.87
N THR A 567 -33.50 8.02 -7.58
CA THR A 567 -34.56 8.82 -6.94
C THR A 567 -35.89 8.18 -7.29
N ASN A 568 -36.63 7.75 -6.27
CA ASN A 568 -37.97 7.24 -6.46
C ASN A 568 -38.89 8.41 -6.87
N GLN A 569 -39.54 8.30 -8.02
CA GLN A 569 -40.36 9.39 -8.58
C GLN A 569 -41.65 9.63 -7.80
N GLU A 570 -42.13 8.63 -7.05
CA GLU A 570 -43.40 8.72 -6.30
C GLU A 570 -43.20 9.30 -4.90
N THR A 571 -42.10 8.95 -4.23
CA THR A 571 -41.83 9.39 -2.85
C THR A 571 -40.80 10.51 -2.75
N GLY A 572 -40.05 10.76 -3.84
CA GLY A 572 -38.90 11.68 -3.84
C GLY A 572 -37.69 11.18 -3.03
N CYS A 573 -37.78 9.99 -2.43
CA CYS A 573 -36.70 9.40 -1.64
C CYS A 573 -35.53 8.99 -2.55
N LYS A 574 -34.31 9.29 -2.11
CA LYS A 574 -33.08 8.87 -2.78
C LYS A 574 -32.55 7.59 -2.14
N THR A 575 -32.26 6.59 -2.95
CA THR A 575 -31.66 5.31 -2.55
C THR A 575 -30.26 5.24 -3.15
N VAL A 576 -29.28 4.83 -2.33
CA VAL A 576 -27.88 4.67 -2.74
C VAL A 576 -27.59 3.17 -2.87
N GLU A 577 -27.12 2.74 -4.03
CA GLU A 577 -26.86 1.34 -4.34
C GLU A 577 -25.43 1.14 -4.87
N PRO A 578 -24.69 0.13 -4.39
CA PRO A 578 -23.40 -0.26 -4.98
C PRO A 578 -23.59 -1.11 -6.24
N LYS A 579 -22.64 -1.06 -7.16
CA LYS A 579 -22.56 -2.00 -8.28
C LYS A 579 -21.71 -3.21 -7.90
N LEU A 580 -22.34 -4.38 -7.81
CA LEU A 580 -21.71 -5.63 -7.36
C LEU A 580 -21.19 -6.52 -8.50
N GLU A 581 -21.29 -6.06 -9.76
CA GLU A 581 -20.81 -6.81 -10.92
C GLU A 581 -19.28 -6.72 -11.08
N LEU A 582 -18.66 -7.83 -11.45
CA LEU A 582 -17.26 -7.83 -11.91
C LEU A 582 -17.18 -7.19 -13.32
N PRO A 583 -16.22 -6.29 -13.60
CA PRO A 583 -15.03 -6.00 -12.80
C PRO A 583 -15.16 -4.81 -11.84
N ASP A 584 -16.28 -4.06 -11.88
CA ASP A 584 -16.46 -2.79 -11.17
C ASP A 584 -16.40 -2.95 -9.63
N LEU A 585 -16.88 -4.08 -9.12
CA LEU A 585 -16.80 -4.44 -7.70
C LEU A 585 -15.36 -4.43 -7.15
N PHE A 586 -14.35 -4.81 -7.95
CA PHE A 586 -12.95 -4.78 -7.49
C PHE A 586 -12.45 -3.36 -7.24
N GLU A 587 -12.92 -2.37 -7.99
CA GLU A 587 -12.57 -0.97 -7.75
C GLU A 587 -13.28 -0.46 -6.50
N LEU A 588 -14.55 -0.82 -6.29
CA LEU A 588 -15.26 -0.47 -5.06
C LEU A 588 -14.61 -1.11 -3.82
N SER A 589 -14.21 -2.39 -3.92
CA SER A 589 -13.45 -3.10 -2.89
C SER A 589 -12.09 -2.46 -2.61
N TYR A 590 -11.40 -1.93 -3.63
CA TYR A 590 -10.16 -1.18 -3.42
C TYR A 590 -10.36 -0.02 -2.44
N TYR A 591 -11.44 0.75 -2.60
CA TYR A 591 -11.74 1.87 -1.70
C TYR A 591 -12.13 1.39 -0.30
N SER A 592 -12.89 0.28 -0.17
CA SER A 592 -13.31 -0.23 1.14
C SER A 592 -12.15 -0.80 1.96
N ASN A 593 -11.15 -1.42 1.31
CA ASN A 593 -10.03 -2.10 1.96
C ASN A 593 -9.18 -1.20 2.87
N SER A 594 -9.22 0.13 2.69
CA SER A 594 -8.54 1.07 3.59
C SER A 594 -9.16 1.10 5.00
N VAL A 595 -10.43 0.71 5.16
CA VAL A 595 -11.18 0.74 6.43
C VAL A 595 -11.12 -0.60 7.16
N ILE A 596 -10.98 -1.72 6.44
CA ILE A 596 -10.95 -3.09 6.99
C ILE A 596 -9.96 -3.21 8.16
N SER A 597 -8.76 -2.66 8.01
CA SER A 597 -7.70 -2.71 9.04
C SER A 597 -8.11 -2.16 10.41
N VAL A 598 -9.16 -1.31 10.47
CA VAL A 598 -9.64 -0.73 11.73
C VAL A 598 -10.45 -1.72 12.56
N PHE A 599 -11.17 -2.64 11.90
CA PHE A 599 -12.07 -3.61 12.56
C PHE A 599 -11.50 -5.03 12.54
N LEU A 600 -10.28 -5.21 12.04
CA LEU A 600 -9.76 -6.52 11.64
C LEU A 600 -9.71 -7.53 12.79
N LEU A 601 -9.12 -7.19 13.95
CA LEU A 601 -9.02 -8.10 15.10
C LEU A 601 -10.39 -8.44 15.68
N GLU A 602 -11.26 -7.45 15.83
CA GLU A 602 -12.66 -7.65 16.25
C GLU A 602 -13.42 -8.55 15.27
N SER A 603 -13.14 -8.43 13.96
CA SER A 603 -13.76 -9.24 12.92
C SER A 603 -13.30 -10.70 12.98
N VAL A 604 -12.01 -10.92 13.23
CA VAL A 604 -11.48 -12.27 13.45
C VAL A 604 -12.06 -12.91 14.71
N LEU A 605 -12.15 -12.17 15.81
CA LEU A 605 -12.78 -12.65 17.03
C LEU A 605 -14.27 -12.93 16.82
N ALA A 606 -14.99 -12.06 16.09
CA ALA A 606 -16.40 -12.30 15.77
C ALA A 606 -16.57 -13.59 14.97
N CYS A 607 -15.74 -13.84 13.94
CA CYS A 607 -15.73 -15.11 13.22
C CYS A 607 -15.49 -16.30 14.17
N SER A 608 -14.49 -16.21 15.04
CA SER A 608 -14.21 -17.27 16.01
C SER A 608 -15.39 -17.57 16.95
N VAL A 609 -16.05 -16.52 17.45
CA VAL A 609 -17.25 -16.64 18.28
C VAL A 609 -18.39 -17.29 17.50
N ILE A 610 -18.62 -16.89 16.24
CA ILE A 610 -19.69 -17.44 15.40
C ILE A 610 -19.48 -18.95 15.18
N TYR A 611 -18.24 -19.37 14.91
CA TYR A 611 -17.90 -20.77 14.72
C TYR A 611 -18.11 -21.60 15.99
N ASN A 612 -17.52 -21.17 17.11
CA ASN A 612 -17.50 -21.97 18.33
C ASN A 612 -18.85 -21.96 19.08
N CYS A 613 -19.62 -20.87 18.99
CA CYS A 613 -20.94 -20.77 19.63
C CYS A 613 -22.09 -21.23 18.73
N ASP A 614 -21.79 -21.73 17.52
CA ASP A 614 -22.75 -22.18 16.49
C ASP A 614 -23.87 -21.16 16.22
N VAL A 615 -23.46 -19.90 15.97
CA VAL A 615 -24.41 -18.79 15.79
C VAL A 615 -24.84 -18.70 14.34
N SER A 616 -26.07 -19.11 14.05
CA SER A 616 -26.68 -18.89 12.74
C SER A 616 -26.98 -17.40 12.51
N LEU A 617 -26.19 -16.73 11.68
CA LEU A 617 -26.40 -15.35 11.24
C LEU A 617 -27.47 -15.26 10.14
N GLY A 618 -28.68 -15.75 10.42
CA GLY A 618 -29.82 -15.67 9.49
C GLY A 618 -30.13 -14.24 9.03
N SER A 619 -30.90 -14.15 7.93
CA SER A 619 -31.40 -12.87 7.41
C SER A 619 -32.29 -12.15 8.45
N PRO A 620 -32.38 -10.80 8.45
CA PRO A 620 -33.09 -10.04 9.50
C PRO A 620 -34.56 -10.45 9.70
N ASP A 621 -35.18 -11.07 8.69
CA ASP A 621 -36.59 -11.46 8.67
C ASP A 621 -36.85 -12.90 9.15
N GLU A 622 -35.81 -13.73 9.30
CA GLU A 622 -35.92 -15.07 9.88
C GLU A 622 -35.59 -14.98 11.38
N GLY A 623 -36.61 -15.13 12.23
CA GLY A 623 -36.45 -15.04 13.68
C GLY A 623 -35.31 -15.93 14.19
N TYR A 624 -34.48 -15.36 15.08
CA TYR A 624 -33.35 -16.05 15.72
C TYR A 624 -33.84 -17.26 16.51
N GLY A 625 -33.75 -18.44 15.91
CA GLY A 625 -34.38 -19.66 16.39
C GLY A 625 -33.45 -20.74 16.93
N GLN A 626 -32.16 -20.45 17.14
CA GLN A 626 -31.25 -21.40 17.79
C GLN A 626 -30.61 -20.78 19.03
N GLU A 627 -30.72 -21.50 20.15
CA GLU A 627 -30.01 -21.18 21.38
C GLU A 627 -28.51 -21.27 21.10
N ALA A 628 -27.81 -20.12 21.08
CA ALA A 628 -26.36 -20.10 20.95
C ALA A 628 -25.71 -21.04 21.97
N CYS A 629 -24.83 -21.92 21.49
CA CYS A 629 -24.08 -22.86 22.32
C CYS A 629 -23.06 -22.10 23.19
N SER A 630 -22.74 -22.66 24.35
CA SER A 630 -21.64 -22.16 25.19
C SER A 630 -20.32 -22.69 24.67
N ALA A 631 -19.31 -21.84 24.51
CA ALA A 631 -17.97 -22.22 24.08
C ALA A 631 -16.91 -21.79 25.12
N SER A 632 -15.82 -22.56 25.20
CA SER A 632 -14.68 -22.22 26.06
C SER A 632 -13.96 -20.97 25.54
N ARG A 633 -13.46 -20.13 26.45
CA ARG A 633 -12.60 -18.99 26.09
C ARG A 633 -11.40 -19.45 25.26
N ASP A 634 -10.76 -20.55 25.64
CA ASP A 634 -9.52 -21.00 25.02
C ASP A 634 -9.74 -21.48 23.59
N ASP A 635 -10.86 -22.16 23.31
CA ASP A 635 -11.24 -22.58 21.95
C ASP A 635 -11.48 -21.38 21.02
N ILE A 636 -12.12 -20.33 21.54
CA ILE A 636 -12.36 -19.09 20.80
C ILE A 636 -11.04 -18.37 20.52
N LEU A 637 -10.16 -18.26 21.51
CA LEU A 637 -8.87 -17.61 21.31
C LEU A 637 -7.99 -18.41 20.34
N GLN A 638 -7.96 -19.73 20.44
CA GLN A 638 -7.20 -20.60 19.54
C GLN A 638 -7.71 -20.51 18.10
N THR A 639 -9.03 -20.56 17.88
CA THR A 639 -9.64 -20.39 16.55
C THR A 639 -9.33 -19.00 15.98
N ALA A 640 -9.37 -17.95 16.81
CA ALA A 640 -9.01 -16.60 16.38
C ALA A 640 -7.53 -16.49 15.97
N MET A 641 -6.64 -17.19 16.67
CA MET A 641 -5.22 -17.29 16.31
C MET A 641 -5.03 -18.02 14.98
N ASP A 642 -5.76 -19.12 14.75
CA ASP A 642 -5.70 -19.86 13.48
C ASP A 642 -6.15 -19.01 12.29
N ILE A 643 -7.23 -18.23 12.44
CA ILE A 643 -7.69 -17.28 11.42
C ILE A 643 -6.64 -16.17 11.20
N CYS A 644 -6.06 -15.61 12.26
CA CYS A 644 -4.97 -14.63 12.14
C CYS A 644 -3.77 -15.21 11.37
N HIS A 645 -3.39 -16.45 11.67
CA HIS A 645 -2.33 -17.15 10.99
C HIS A 645 -2.63 -17.37 9.51
N LEU A 646 -3.88 -17.69 9.16
CA LEU A 646 -4.30 -17.88 7.78
C LEU A 646 -4.26 -16.55 6.98
N LEU A 647 -4.71 -15.46 7.60
CA LEU A 647 -4.79 -14.13 6.98
C LEU A 647 -3.49 -13.30 7.10
N ARG A 648 -2.39 -13.86 7.60
CA ARG A 648 -1.10 -13.15 7.81
C ARG A 648 -0.53 -12.47 6.56
N TYR A 649 -0.87 -12.99 5.38
CA TYR A 649 -0.42 -12.46 4.09
C TYR A 649 -1.32 -11.34 3.54
N GLU A 650 -2.50 -11.18 4.12
CA GLU A 650 -3.45 -10.11 3.78
C GLU A 650 -3.22 -8.86 4.61
N PHE A 651 -2.86 -9.03 5.89
CA PHE A 651 -2.73 -7.94 6.84
C PHE A 651 -1.61 -8.13 7.84
N THR A 652 -1.08 -7.02 8.31
CA THR A 652 -0.27 -6.96 9.54
C THR A 652 -1.19 -6.58 10.69
N PHE A 653 -1.54 -7.54 11.53
CA PHE A 653 -2.53 -7.38 12.61
C PHE A 653 -2.05 -6.48 13.75
N ILE A 654 -0.81 -6.67 14.17
CA ILE A 654 -0.19 -5.98 15.31
C ILE A 654 1.24 -5.55 14.97
N PRO A 655 1.84 -4.59 15.68
CA PRO A 655 3.25 -4.31 15.53
C PRO A 655 4.06 -5.45 16.17
N PRO A 656 5.26 -5.77 15.64
CA PRO A 656 6.07 -6.87 16.16
C PRO A 656 6.70 -6.59 17.55
N CYS A 657 6.46 -5.40 18.12
CA CYS A 657 6.77 -5.07 19.53
C CYS A 657 5.74 -5.66 20.51
N GLN A 658 4.62 -6.21 20.03
CA GLN A 658 3.53 -6.75 20.83
C GLN A 658 3.36 -8.25 20.57
N LYS A 659 2.69 -8.94 21.50
CA LYS A 659 2.27 -10.33 21.35
C LYS A 659 0.84 -10.36 20.83
N LEU A 660 0.59 -11.25 19.87
CA LEU A 660 -0.72 -11.36 19.25
C LEU A 660 -1.74 -11.96 20.22
N GLU A 661 -1.31 -12.94 21.02
CA GLU A 661 -2.14 -13.61 22.01
C GLU A 661 -2.70 -12.61 23.04
N ASP A 662 -1.84 -11.76 23.60
CA ASP A 662 -2.23 -10.72 24.56
C ASP A 662 -3.24 -9.75 23.93
N THR A 663 -2.98 -9.32 22.69
CA THR A 663 -3.85 -8.36 22.00
C THR A 663 -5.22 -8.97 21.67
N VAL A 664 -5.27 -10.22 21.22
CA VAL A 664 -6.53 -10.93 20.94
C VAL A 664 -7.32 -11.14 22.24
N SER A 665 -6.64 -11.49 23.32
CA SER A 665 -7.21 -11.62 24.66
C SER A 665 -7.83 -10.30 25.15
N ASP A 666 -7.13 -9.17 24.97
CA ASP A 666 -7.64 -7.84 25.33
C ASP A 666 -8.92 -7.47 24.56
N HIS A 667 -8.98 -7.77 23.26
CA HIS A 667 -10.19 -7.51 22.46
C HIS A 667 -11.35 -8.45 22.81
N PHE A 668 -11.06 -9.69 23.23
CA PHE A 668 -12.08 -10.59 23.77
C PHE A 668 -12.68 -10.00 25.06
N ASP A 669 -11.83 -9.50 25.97
CA ASP A 669 -12.28 -8.88 27.21
C ASP A 669 -13.10 -7.60 26.93
N GLU A 670 -12.77 -6.85 25.88
CA GLU A 670 -13.59 -5.73 25.39
C GLU A 670 -14.98 -6.19 24.91
N MET A 671 -15.08 -7.31 24.16
CA MET A 671 -16.38 -7.86 23.76
C MET A 671 -17.25 -8.30 24.94
N VAL A 672 -16.64 -8.85 26.00
CA VAL A 672 -17.32 -9.17 27.26
C VAL A 672 -17.78 -7.88 27.95
N THR A 673 -16.92 -6.86 28.02
CA THR A 673 -17.24 -5.56 28.62
C THR A 673 -18.38 -4.84 27.90
N MET A 674 -18.46 -5.00 26.57
CA MET A 674 -19.56 -4.50 25.75
C MET A 674 -20.84 -5.34 25.86
N GLU A 675 -20.85 -6.40 26.68
CA GLU A 675 -21.94 -7.37 26.87
C GLU A 675 -22.35 -8.10 25.58
N ILE A 676 -21.45 -8.17 24.58
CA ILE A 676 -21.66 -8.99 23.38
C ILE A 676 -21.59 -10.47 23.77
N LEU A 677 -20.68 -10.80 24.69
CA LEU A 677 -20.50 -12.13 25.29
C LEU A 677 -20.90 -12.08 26.76
N LYS A 678 -21.71 -13.06 27.21
CA LYS A 678 -22.01 -13.33 28.62
C LYS A 678 -21.12 -14.48 29.10
N LEU A 679 -20.42 -14.29 30.22
CA LEU A 679 -19.69 -15.37 30.88
C LEU A 679 -20.66 -16.25 31.68
N GLN A 680 -20.47 -17.56 31.63
CA GLN A 680 -21.18 -18.50 32.49
C GLN A 680 -20.23 -19.02 33.56
N ASP A 681 -20.57 -18.79 34.83
CA ASP A 681 -19.87 -19.41 35.95
C ASP A 681 -20.28 -20.88 36.06
N VAL A 682 -19.29 -21.78 36.02
CA VAL A 682 -19.50 -23.20 36.32
C VAL A 682 -19.67 -23.36 37.83
N GLN A 683 -20.92 -23.21 38.28
CA GLN A 683 -21.51 -23.53 39.60
C GLN A 683 -20.86 -22.95 40.87
N GLY A 684 -21.59 -22.06 41.53
CA GLY A 684 -21.56 -21.90 42.99
C GLY A 684 -21.92 -20.50 43.46
N ASP A 685 -23.14 -20.31 43.97
CA ASP A 685 -23.63 -19.10 44.64
C ASP A 685 -22.55 -18.41 45.50
N SER A 686 -22.00 -17.30 45.01
CA SER A 686 -21.46 -16.24 45.87
C SER A 686 -21.27 -14.95 45.06
N TYR A 687 -22.20 -14.02 45.25
CA TYR A 687 -21.95 -12.59 44.98
C TYR A 687 -20.69 -12.17 45.75
N SER A 688 -19.56 -11.92 45.07
CA SER A 688 -18.52 -10.92 45.44
C SER A 688 -17.15 -11.04 44.74
N GLN A 689 -16.90 -11.97 43.82
CA GLN A 689 -15.53 -12.19 43.31
C GLN A 689 -15.09 -11.40 42.07
N PHE A 690 -15.98 -10.63 41.41
CA PHE A 690 -15.61 -9.82 40.25
C PHE A 690 -14.53 -8.76 40.56
N ASP A 691 -14.52 -8.22 41.80
CA ASP A 691 -13.49 -7.26 42.25
C ASP A 691 -12.12 -7.91 42.54
N GLN A 692 -12.06 -9.23 42.74
CA GLN A 692 -10.80 -9.91 43.11
C GLN A 692 -9.94 -10.28 41.90
N GLY A 693 -10.51 -10.59 40.74
CA GLY A 693 -9.73 -10.94 39.53
C GLY A 693 -8.95 -9.75 38.96
N TYR A 694 -9.62 -8.58 38.86
CA TYR A 694 -8.99 -7.34 38.43
C TYR A 694 -7.94 -6.84 39.45
N SER A 695 -8.26 -6.93 40.75
CA SER A 695 -7.35 -6.57 41.83
C SER A 695 -6.13 -7.51 41.91
N LYS A 696 -6.30 -8.83 41.71
CA LYS A 696 -5.21 -9.82 41.71
C LYS A 696 -4.28 -9.67 40.51
N ARG A 697 -4.78 -9.37 39.31
CA ARG A 697 -3.92 -9.10 38.14
C ARG A 697 -3.15 -7.78 38.29
N LEU A 698 -3.79 -6.76 38.86
CA LEU A 698 -3.14 -5.48 39.19
C LEU A 698 -2.10 -5.65 40.33
N SER A 699 -2.35 -6.49 41.33
CA SER A 699 -1.41 -6.77 42.43
C SER A 699 -0.27 -7.70 42.02
N ALA A 700 -0.52 -8.70 41.17
CA ALA A 700 0.51 -9.60 40.60
C ALA A 700 1.49 -8.83 39.71
N THR A 701 1.03 -7.75 39.06
CA THR A 701 1.92 -6.84 38.31
C THR A 701 2.83 -6.01 39.23
N MET A 702 2.53 -5.90 40.53
CA MET A 702 3.30 -5.12 41.51
C MET A 702 4.09 -5.96 42.54
N SER A 703 3.89 -7.27 42.60
CA SER A 703 4.43 -8.13 43.66
C SER A 703 5.42 -9.16 43.11
N TRP A 704 6.72 -8.89 43.23
CA TRP A 704 7.76 -9.91 43.16
C TRP A 704 7.83 -10.63 44.52
N ALA A 705 6.97 -11.61 44.75
CA ALA A 705 7.13 -12.52 45.88
C ALA A 705 6.47 -13.86 45.57
N ASP A 706 7.24 -14.91 45.81
CA ASP A 706 6.94 -16.32 45.61
C ASP A 706 5.65 -16.76 46.29
N GLU A 707 4.63 -17.14 45.52
CA GLU A 707 3.61 -18.11 45.96
C GLU A 707 3.52 -19.22 44.90
N LEU A 708 3.92 -20.42 45.34
CA LEU A 708 3.80 -21.68 44.65
C LEU A 708 2.31 -22.08 44.62
N ASP A 709 1.58 -21.65 43.61
CA ASP A 709 0.24 -22.18 43.32
C ASP A 709 0.35 -23.38 42.36
N ASP A 710 -0.36 -24.44 42.74
CA ASP A 710 -0.53 -25.72 42.06
C ASP A 710 -1.02 -25.51 40.59
N PRO A 711 -0.35 -26.03 39.55
CA PRO A 711 -0.66 -25.70 38.15
C PRO A 711 -1.95 -26.34 37.59
N ASP A 712 -2.66 -27.16 38.36
CA ASP A 712 -3.75 -28.02 37.86
C ASP A 712 -5.18 -27.50 38.12
N THR A 713 -5.40 -26.20 38.32
CA THR A 713 -6.78 -25.66 38.41
C THR A 713 -6.97 -24.33 37.70
N ALA A 714 -6.63 -24.28 36.41
CA ALA A 714 -7.18 -23.24 35.53
C ALA A 714 -8.67 -23.54 35.34
N GLN A 715 -9.54 -22.79 36.02
CA GLN A 715 -10.98 -22.94 35.91
C GLN A 715 -11.41 -22.53 34.48
N GLU A 716 -11.81 -23.50 33.66
CA GLU A 716 -12.24 -23.24 32.28
C GLU A 716 -13.44 -22.29 32.26
N MET A 717 -13.29 -21.18 31.56
CA MET A 717 -14.31 -20.13 31.49
C MET A 717 -15.12 -20.28 30.21
N TYR A 718 -16.43 -20.54 30.36
CA TYR A 718 -17.36 -20.66 29.23
C TYR A 718 -18.08 -19.34 28.97
N CYS A 719 -18.34 -19.07 27.69
CA CYS A 719 -19.07 -17.88 27.26
C CYS A 719 -20.19 -18.22 26.28
N LYS A 720 -21.22 -17.37 26.27
CA LYS A 720 -22.37 -17.45 25.36
C LYS A 720 -22.67 -16.08 24.77
N VAL A 721 -23.04 -16.03 23.49
CA VAL A 721 -23.45 -14.79 22.83
C VAL A 721 -24.74 -14.25 23.45
N ASN A 722 -24.78 -12.94 23.69
CA ASN A 722 -25.96 -12.25 24.20
C ASN A 722 -27.03 -12.07 23.11
N ALA A 723 -27.74 -13.15 22.79
CA ALA A 723 -28.78 -13.18 21.76
C ALA A 723 -30.05 -12.39 22.12
N GLU A 724 -30.22 -11.97 23.38
CA GLU A 724 -31.36 -11.13 23.82
C GLU A 724 -31.29 -9.71 23.24
N ARG A 725 -30.07 -9.26 22.89
CA ARG A 725 -29.78 -7.92 22.41
C ARG A 725 -29.51 -7.93 20.91
N GLN A 726 -30.47 -7.39 20.15
CA GLN A 726 -30.41 -7.35 18.68
C GLN A 726 -29.20 -6.58 18.15
N ASP A 727 -28.79 -5.53 18.87
CA ASP A 727 -27.62 -4.71 18.54
C ASP A 727 -26.30 -5.48 18.63
N CYS A 728 -26.18 -6.43 19.57
CA CYS A 728 -25.01 -7.30 19.70
C CYS A 728 -24.89 -8.24 18.49
N VAL A 729 -26.00 -8.84 18.06
CA VAL A 729 -26.04 -9.73 16.89
C VAL A 729 -25.77 -8.96 15.60
N ASP A 730 -26.32 -7.74 15.47
CA ASP A 730 -26.06 -6.87 14.31
C ASP A 730 -24.58 -6.44 14.24
N LYS A 731 -23.95 -6.19 15.38
CA LYS A 731 -22.51 -5.88 15.46
C LYS A 731 -21.66 -7.09 15.05
N LEU A 732 -21.98 -8.30 15.53
CA LEU A 732 -21.28 -9.54 15.13
C LEU A 732 -21.45 -9.79 13.63
N ARG A 733 -22.65 -9.61 13.07
CA ARG A 733 -22.90 -9.73 11.63
C ARG A 733 -22.09 -8.71 10.83
N PHE A 734 -22.04 -7.46 11.28
CA PHE A 734 -21.22 -6.44 10.65
C PHE A 734 -19.74 -6.83 10.64
N LEU A 735 -19.21 -7.27 11.79
CA LEU A 735 -17.81 -7.66 11.96
C LEU A 735 -17.46 -8.88 11.09
N HIS A 736 -18.31 -9.92 11.06
CA HIS A 736 -18.14 -11.08 10.18
C HIS A 736 -18.03 -10.68 8.70
N ARG A 737 -18.91 -9.80 8.23
CA ARG A 737 -18.91 -9.33 6.83
C ARG A 737 -17.65 -8.57 6.43
N VAL A 738 -16.84 -8.08 7.37
CA VAL A 738 -15.56 -7.41 7.08
C VAL A 738 -14.54 -8.42 6.53
N THR A 739 -14.52 -9.64 7.04
CA THR A 739 -13.53 -10.68 6.71
C THR A 739 -14.10 -11.80 5.84
N ALA A 740 -15.43 -12.00 5.82
CA ALA A 740 -16.11 -13.06 5.07
C ALA A 740 -15.68 -13.17 3.59
N PRO A 741 -15.52 -12.08 2.80
CA PRO A 741 -15.07 -12.20 1.41
C PRO A 741 -13.66 -12.81 1.25
N LEU A 742 -12.79 -12.58 2.23
CA LEU A 742 -11.45 -13.16 2.25
C LEU A 742 -11.52 -14.63 2.64
N LEU A 743 -12.28 -14.95 3.69
CA LEU A 743 -12.46 -16.35 4.13
C LEU A 743 -13.07 -17.21 3.02
N GLU A 744 -14.01 -16.68 2.23
CA GLU A 744 -14.53 -17.37 1.05
C GLU A 744 -13.44 -17.65 -0.01
N THR A 745 -12.52 -16.70 -0.25
CA THR A 745 -11.38 -16.92 -1.16
C THR A 745 -10.51 -18.09 -0.68
N TYR A 746 -10.23 -18.12 0.63
CA TYR A 746 -9.41 -19.14 1.25
C TYR A 746 -10.11 -20.50 1.25
N TYR A 747 -11.42 -20.54 1.48
CA TYR A 747 -12.26 -21.74 1.35
C TYR A 747 -12.14 -22.32 -0.07
N VAL A 748 -12.36 -21.50 -1.10
CA VAL A 748 -12.25 -21.95 -2.51
C VAL A 748 -10.86 -22.50 -2.78
N THR A 749 -9.82 -21.82 -2.29
CA THR A 749 -8.42 -22.27 -2.44
C THR A 749 -8.20 -23.64 -1.79
N ALA A 750 -8.66 -23.84 -0.55
CA ALA A 750 -8.57 -25.12 0.17
C ALA A 750 -9.30 -26.25 -0.56
N CYS A 751 -10.51 -26.01 -1.06
CA CYS A 751 -11.24 -27.01 -1.84
C CYS A 751 -10.50 -27.40 -3.13
N GLN A 752 -9.87 -26.44 -3.81
CA GLN A 752 -9.12 -26.73 -5.04
C GLN A 752 -7.81 -27.45 -4.74
N ILE A 753 -7.15 -27.18 -3.60
CA ILE A 753 -6.00 -27.96 -3.11
C ILE A 753 -6.43 -29.43 -2.97
N SER A 754 -7.52 -29.70 -2.24
CA SER A 754 -8.02 -31.06 -2.00
C SER A 754 -8.41 -31.79 -3.30
N LYS A 755 -9.04 -31.08 -4.26
CA LYS A 755 -9.50 -31.66 -5.53
C LYS A 755 -8.38 -31.91 -6.55
N ILE A 756 -7.43 -30.99 -6.66
CA ILE A 756 -6.51 -30.92 -7.82
C ILE A 756 -5.12 -31.44 -7.49
N LEU A 757 -4.59 -31.19 -6.28
CA LEU A 757 -3.21 -31.54 -5.92
C LEU A 757 -3.02 -33.02 -5.54
N ILE A 758 -3.75 -33.91 -6.20
CA ILE A 758 -3.42 -35.35 -6.22
C ILE A 758 -2.11 -35.57 -7.00
N THR A 759 -1.80 -34.68 -7.95
CA THR A 759 -0.58 -34.68 -8.78
C THR A 759 0.13 -33.33 -8.71
N GLU A 760 1.45 -33.33 -8.87
CA GLU A 760 2.26 -32.10 -8.99
C GLU A 760 1.84 -31.25 -10.21
N LEU A 761 1.81 -29.93 -10.03
CA LEU A 761 1.41 -28.99 -11.08
C LEU A 761 2.26 -27.72 -11.08
N PRO A 762 2.46 -27.06 -12.25
CA PRO A 762 3.06 -25.74 -12.27
C PRO A 762 2.25 -24.72 -11.45
N GLU A 763 2.91 -23.90 -10.63
CA GLU A 763 2.28 -22.89 -9.75
C GLU A 763 1.39 -21.91 -10.52
N ASP A 764 1.81 -21.48 -11.71
CA ASP A 764 1.05 -20.56 -12.55
C ASP A 764 -0.26 -21.20 -13.06
N ASP A 765 -0.21 -22.49 -13.39
CA ASP A 765 -1.38 -23.25 -13.86
C ASP A 765 -2.33 -23.56 -12.70
N PHE A 766 -1.79 -23.93 -11.53
CA PHE A 766 -2.54 -24.09 -10.30
C PHE A 766 -3.26 -22.79 -9.91
N THR A 767 -2.54 -21.67 -9.82
CA THR A 767 -3.10 -20.35 -9.49
C THR A 767 -4.21 -19.94 -10.48
N ARG A 768 -3.99 -20.17 -11.78
CA ARG A 768 -5.00 -19.88 -12.82
C ARG A 768 -6.26 -20.72 -12.63
N THR A 769 -6.12 -21.97 -12.20
CA THR A 769 -7.24 -22.90 -12.00
C THR A 769 -8.05 -22.52 -10.75
N VAL A 770 -7.39 -22.22 -9.63
CA VAL A 770 -8.05 -21.72 -8.41
C VAL A 770 -8.80 -20.42 -8.69
N HIS A 771 -8.14 -19.48 -9.36
CA HIS A 771 -8.76 -18.19 -9.70
C HIS A 771 -9.93 -18.34 -10.68
N LYS A 772 -9.85 -19.27 -11.64
CA LYS A 772 -10.99 -19.58 -12.50
C LYS A 772 -12.17 -20.12 -11.69
N ALA A 773 -11.92 -21.08 -10.79
CA ALA A 773 -12.97 -21.64 -9.93
C ALA A 773 -13.65 -20.57 -9.05
N ALA A 774 -12.89 -19.62 -8.50
CA ALA A 774 -13.45 -18.51 -7.75
C ALA A 774 -14.37 -17.62 -8.61
N LYS A 775 -13.95 -17.30 -9.85
CA LYS A 775 -14.77 -16.52 -10.79
C LYS A 775 -16.03 -17.26 -11.25
N ASP A 776 -15.91 -18.55 -11.56
CA ASP A 776 -17.04 -19.38 -12.00
C ASP A 776 -18.11 -19.41 -10.88
N ARG A 777 -17.71 -19.56 -9.61
CA ARG A 777 -18.64 -19.48 -8.45
C ARG A 777 -19.38 -18.14 -8.34
N VAL A 778 -18.70 -17.03 -8.61
CA VAL A 778 -19.33 -15.69 -8.61
C VAL A 778 -20.31 -15.56 -9.78
N GLN A 779 -19.94 -16.07 -10.97
CA GLN A 779 -20.78 -16.03 -12.16
C GLN A 779 -22.03 -16.92 -12.01
N ASP A 780 -21.89 -18.07 -11.35
CA ASP A 780 -22.97 -19.03 -11.10
C ASP A 780 -23.87 -18.61 -9.92
N GLY A 781 -23.56 -17.50 -9.23
CA GLY A 781 -24.33 -17.02 -8.08
C GLY A 781 -24.19 -17.88 -6.82
N ILE A 782 -23.17 -18.75 -6.77
CA ILE A 782 -22.87 -19.61 -5.61
C ILE A 782 -22.12 -18.83 -4.53
N ALA A 783 -21.30 -17.85 -4.93
CA ALA A 783 -20.53 -17.03 -4.01
C ALA A 783 -21.35 -15.84 -3.50
N SER A 784 -21.46 -15.70 -2.17
CA SER A 784 -22.12 -14.57 -1.51
C SER A 784 -21.36 -13.26 -1.72
N TYR A 785 -20.03 -13.34 -1.88
CA TYR A 785 -19.15 -12.19 -2.04
C TYR A 785 -18.36 -12.25 -3.34
N GLY A 786 -18.69 -11.38 -4.30
CA GLY A 786 -17.96 -11.28 -5.57
C GLY A 786 -16.49 -10.86 -5.43
N GLU A 787 -16.14 -10.21 -4.32
CA GLU A 787 -14.77 -9.82 -3.96
C GLU A 787 -13.86 -11.04 -3.74
N SER A 788 -14.43 -12.22 -3.43
CA SER A 788 -13.69 -13.46 -3.20
C SER A 788 -12.93 -13.96 -4.45
N ALA A 789 -13.29 -13.45 -5.63
CA ALA A 789 -12.62 -13.77 -6.89
C ALA A 789 -11.35 -12.94 -7.15
N ALA A 790 -10.90 -12.09 -6.21
CA ALA A 790 -9.72 -11.27 -6.40
C ALA A 790 -8.42 -12.10 -6.48
N LEU A 791 -7.67 -11.98 -7.58
CA LEU A 791 -6.44 -12.73 -7.82
C LEU A 791 -5.37 -12.53 -6.73
N ASP A 792 -5.26 -11.32 -6.17
CA ASP A 792 -4.27 -11.08 -5.11
C ASP A 792 -4.58 -11.89 -3.85
N SER A 793 -5.85 -11.97 -3.46
CA SER A 793 -6.29 -12.76 -2.31
C SER A 793 -6.07 -14.26 -2.55
N VAL A 794 -6.31 -14.76 -3.78
CA VAL A 794 -5.99 -16.15 -4.16
C VAL A 794 -4.49 -16.44 -4.00
N LYS A 795 -3.61 -15.53 -4.46
CA LYS A 795 -2.16 -15.70 -4.30
C LYS A 795 -1.72 -15.66 -2.84
N ASN A 796 -2.38 -14.86 -2.01
CA ASN A 796 -2.10 -14.78 -0.59
C ASN A 796 -2.57 -16.05 0.14
N ALA A 797 -3.73 -16.60 -0.24
CA ALA A 797 -4.22 -17.89 0.26
C ALA A 797 -3.25 -19.04 -0.06
N ILE A 798 -2.75 -19.14 -1.29
CA ILE A 798 -1.76 -20.15 -1.68
C ILE A 798 -0.50 -20.05 -0.81
N LYS A 799 0.01 -18.84 -0.57
CA LYS A 799 1.18 -18.64 0.32
C LYS A 799 0.87 -19.02 1.77
N ALA A 800 -0.33 -18.73 2.26
CA ALA A 800 -0.74 -19.12 3.61
C ALA A 800 -0.76 -20.65 3.76
N PHE A 801 -1.32 -21.37 2.80
CA PHE A 801 -1.30 -22.84 2.79
C PHE A 801 0.11 -23.43 2.62
N GLN A 802 1.00 -22.72 1.94
CA GLN A 802 2.42 -23.07 1.90
C GLN A 802 3.07 -22.93 3.28
N ASP A 803 2.83 -21.81 3.98
CA ASP A 803 3.38 -21.54 5.31
C ASP A 803 2.91 -22.54 6.37
N VAL A 804 1.65 -22.96 6.29
CA VAL A 804 1.05 -23.96 7.20
C VAL A 804 1.51 -25.39 6.84
N LYS A 805 2.34 -25.55 5.80
CA LYS A 805 2.84 -26.84 5.28
C LYS A 805 1.71 -27.78 4.84
N ILE A 806 0.73 -27.23 4.13
CA ILE A 806 -0.27 -28.03 3.39
C ILE A 806 0.21 -28.28 1.97
N ILE A 807 0.87 -27.30 1.37
CA ILE A 807 1.47 -27.42 0.04
C ILE A 807 2.97 -27.11 0.09
N ASP A 808 3.73 -27.79 -0.76
CA ASP A 808 5.13 -27.47 -1.02
C ASP A 808 5.28 -26.83 -2.40
N ILE A 809 6.18 -25.85 -2.49
CA ILE A 809 6.54 -25.22 -3.76
C ILE A 809 8.04 -25.36 -3.99
N TYR A 810 8.41 -26.13 -5.01
CA TYR A 810 9.80 -26.41 -5.36
C TYR A 810 10.09 -26.06 -6.83
N TYR A 811 11.37 -26.05 -7.21
CA TYR A 811 11.78 -25.73 -8.59
C TYR A 811 12.11 -27.01 -9.36
N ALA A 812 11.40 -27.25 -10.46
CA ALA A 812 11.74 -28.26 -11.47
C ALA A 812 12.31 -27.54 -12.71
N GLY A 813 13.64 -27.39 -12.75
CA GLY A 813 14.31 -26.60 -13.80
C GLY A 813 13.98 -25.12 -13.68
N ASN A 814 13.27 -24.56 -14.68
CA ASN A 814 12.84 -23.15 -14.68
C ASN A 814 11.40 -22.94 -14.21
N LEU A 815 10.67 -24.02 -13.89
CA LEU A 815 9.28 -23.97 -13.46
C LEU A 815 9.19 -24.13 -11.94
N ARG A 816 8.24 -23.43 -11.32
CA ARG A 816 7.85 -23.64 -9.93
C ARG A 816 6.71 -24.64 -9.92
N MET A 817 6.89 -25.76 -9.25
CA MET A 817 5.92 -26.83 -9.10
C MET A 817 5.28 -26.74 -7.72
N VAL A 818 4.01 -27.13 -7.62
CA VAL A 818 3.21 -27.19 -6.40
C VAL A 818 2.77 -28.63 -6.20
N GLU A 819 2.95 -29.15 -5.00
CA GLU A 819 2.50 -30.47 -4.57
C GLU A 819 1.90 -30.42 -3.17
N LEU A 820 1.15 -31.45 -2.77
CA LEU A 820 0.72 -31.61 -1.38
C LEU A 820 1.94 -32.00 -0.52
N HIS A 821 2.06 -31.36 0.64
CA HIS A 821 2.98 -31.80 1.68
C HIS A 821 2.54 -33.19 2.20
N ASP A 822 3.50 -34.02 2.63
CA ASP A 822 3.34 -35.41 3.12
C ASP A 822 1.89 -35.98 3.16
N HIS A 823 1.55 -36.80 2.16
CA HIS A 823 0.18 -37.13 1.74
C HIS A 823 -0.82 -37.66 2.78
N PHE A 824 -0.38 -38.24 3.90
CA PHE A 824 -1.27 -38.94 4.84
C PHE A 824 -1.85 -38.03 5.92
N GLU A 825 -1.04 -37.22 6.60
CA GLU A 825 -1.51 -36.38 7.72
C GLU A 825 -2.04 -35.01 7.29
N VAL A 826 -1.73 -34.58 6.05
CA VAL A 826 -2.09 -33.25 5.55
C VAL A 826 -3.55 -33.17 5.12
N ARG A 827 -4.16 -34.28 4.71
CA ARG A 827 -5.57 -34.29 4.27
C ARG A 827 -6.53 -34.00 5.42
N ASP A 828 -6.29 -34.57 6.59
CA ASP A 828 -7.14 -34.33 7.76
C ASP A 828 -7.05 -32.88 8.22
N ARG A 829 -5.83 -32.33 8.26
CA ARG A 829 -5.61 -30.90 8.55
C ARG A 829 -6.23 -29.98 7.49
N LEU A 830 -6.17 -30.36 6.22
CA LEU A 830 -6.83 -29.58 5.16
C LEU A 830 -8.35 -29.62 5.31
N ASN A 831 -8.92 -30.78 5.65
CA ASN A 831 -10.34 -30.93 5.88
C ASN A 831 -10.80 -30.09 7.08
N SER A 832 -10.04 -30.05 8.18
CA SER A 832 -10.38 -29.18 9.32
C SER A 832 -10.40 -27.70 8.94
N TYR A 833 -9.48 -27.24 8.09
CA TYR A 833 -9.55 -25.88 7.53
C TYR A 833 -10.74 -25.67 6.59
N ILE A 834 -11.11 -26.68 5.80
CA ILE A 834 -12.29 -26.61 4.92
C ILE A 834 -13.55 -26.46 5.78
N ASP A 835 -13.72 -27.25 6.84
CA ASP A 835 -14.87 -27.20 7.73
C ASP A 835 -14.96 -25.86 8.46
N LEU A 836 -13.84 -25.37 9.00
CA LEU A 836 -13.75 -24.04 9.60
C LEU A 836 -14.15 -22.96 8.61
N LEU A 837 -13.58 -22.96 7.40
CA LEU A 837 -13.84 -21.92 6.41
C LEU A 837 -15.24 -22.03 5.79
N GLU A 838 -15.81 -23.22 5.72
CA GLU A 838 -17.18 -23.46 5.26
C GLU A 838 -18.19 -22.83 6.22
N SER A 839 -18.03 -23.04 7.53
CA SER A 839 -18.90 -22.45 8.54
C SER A 839 -18.86 -20.91 8.56
N LEU A 840 -17.72 -20.32 8.17
CA LEU A 840 -17.48 -18.88 8.26
C LEU A 840 -17.81 -18.11 6.98
N ARG A 841 -18.15 -18.78 5.88
CA ARG A 841 -18.38 -18.09 4.59
C ARG A 841 -19.79 -17.51 4.45
N ASP A 842 -20.77 -18.13 5.12
CA ASP A 842 -22.21 -17.90 4.90
C ASP A 842 -22.79 -16.88 5.90
#